data_AF-A0A0K1PFT0-F1
#
_entry.id   AF-A0A0K1PFT0-F1
#
_cell.length_a   1.000
_cell.length_b   1.000
_cell.length_c   1.000
_cell.angle_alpha   90.00
_cell.angle_beta   90.00
_cell.angle_gamma   90.00
#
_symmetry.space_group_name_H-M   'P 1'
#
loop_
_entity.id
_entity.type
_entity.pdbx_description
1 polymer ?
#
loop_
_entity_poly.entity_id
_entity_poly.type
_entity_poly.pdbx_seq_one_letter_code
_entity_poly.pdbx_strand_id
1 'polypeptide(L)'
;MNRADQLADHRPALAVAIEAGAGGIDGERGARHVDTEPFEDGPARRSPGPGGGGDGGLDLFINDGLHGLLDARAAPLLQTRTAEKGRKGAFSSRRAPSEAQDAGGQVGSVSGHATQAEDRSPPEERRADLGPAPGRGAGGAGGAADAGSRGEGTGPRDRPPAGPEGRSSRRGPPARRAPRGAPDHPGAGHDPRLRDLFRAREPRRTAPPDPEGESACGGRRRSPQRGSLSAVLLQARRGGVTAADARAAIASLQVTLTLTAHPTQASRHTVLEKLDRIADELEDRDRCALLPDEEAASWERIREEVTALWQTDEVRRERPTVGDEVKNVLWYAEGVLWKLLPALPEALAHAFERAYGEPLGMEPSPLRLHSWVGGDMDGNPMVTPDVVEDAIAVHQGRALRLLLEGVRRLGSSLSQSTRYVDPPEALLASIASDAAAMPGVAERLRPRTEGEPWRRKLRFMEARLEASLARVEARRSSGERTQASHSIVLGASGIAPAPIAPAGDGAFAHAYRRSEELEADLEVIASSLAACQGANAGERRVKRLLAQARAVGFHLLELELRALSSDVKDAAAWLRGTGGRTDAAERFLSALWKVAAAQESAGERSCRTLILSMTHGAKDLLEALYCAKESGLWDPTRECARLDIVPLFETLDALDAAPGILRELFANPVYRHHVACRGQQEVMIGYSDSGKEVGLLAAAAALYRAQGALPAVAAEAQIPLRVFHGRGESVARGGGPAQQAILALPPGSVGGRYKATEQGEALDHKYARPQLAMRTLELIVGGALLHTLGAQERPSPDDERRYVEAFEELAAEGRRCYRALVYDEPRFVEFFHAATPIEEIARLPIGSRPSKRSAGGLEALRAIPWVFSWTQNRSILPGWYGVGSALEAFGRRPGGLELLREMYAGWPYFRTVVGNVEMVLAKSDLAIAERYAALATAEARAAVWPKIDAEHRRTRRWVKRITESERILDGNPPLQRSIALRNPYVDPMSFLQVELLRRKREGMEGCQRPLLLTIDGIAAGLRNTG
;
A
#
# COMPACT_ATOMS: atom_id res chain seq x y z
N MET A 1 -7.03 -39.72 -21.63
CA MET A 1 -5.68 -40.29 -21.85
C MET A 1 -5.51 -40.45 -23.36
N ASN A 2 -4.60 -39.78 -24.08
CA ASN A 2 -3.28 -39.30 -23.68
C ASN A 2 -2.86 -38.05 -24.49
N ARG A 3 -3.59 -36.92 -24.33
CA ARG A 3 -3.35 -35.68 -25.13
C ARG A 3 -3.77 -34.37 -24.46
N ALA A 4 -4.09 -34.39 -23.16
CA ALA A 4 -4.52 -33.20 -22.41
C ALA A 4 -3.37 -32.51 -21.66
N ASP A 5 -2.31 -33.25 -21.31
CA ASP A 5 -1.23 -32.78 -20.44
C ASP A 5 -0.21 -31.86 -21.14
N GLN A 6 -0.31 -31.67 -22.46
CA GLN A 6 0.61 -30.83 -23.26
C GLN A 6 0.10 -29.40 -23.50
N LEU A 7 -1.08 -29.03 -22.99
CA LEU A 7 -1.68 -27.69 -23.21
C LEU A 7 -1.60 -26.75 -22.00
N ALA A 8 -1.02 -27.18 -20.89
CA ALA A 8 -0.87 -26.38 -19.68
C ALA A 8 0.33 -25.40 -19.70
N ASP A 9 1.27 -25.55 -20.65
CA ASP A 9 2.65 -25.08 -20.48
C ASP A 9 2.97 -23.72 -21.16
N HIS A 10 1.94 -22.96 -21.55
CA HIS A 10 2.10 -21.75 -22.36
C HIS A 10 1.25 -20.55 -21.87
N ARG A 11 1.73 -19.84 -20.83
CA ARG A 11 1.91 -18.37 -20.88
C ARG A 11 2.58 -17.73 -19.64
N PRO A 12 3.46 -16.72 -19.83
CA PRO A 12 4.18 -16.02 -18.75
C PRO A 12 3.37 -15.35 -17.64
N ALA A 13 2.28 -14.66 -17.98
CA ALA A 13 1.68 -13.68 -17.06
C ALA A 13 1.02 -14.30 -15.82
N LEU A 14 0.56 -15.56 -15.92
CA LEU A 14 -0.19 -16.22 -14.85
C LEU A 14 0.72 -16.69 -13.70
N ALA A 15 1.89 -17.26 -14.03
CA ALA A 15 2.84 -17.74 -13.02
C ALA A 15 3.42 -16.60 -12.16
N VAL A 16 3.74 -15.46 -12.79
CA VAL A 16 4.20 -14.25 -12.09
C VAL A 16 3.16 -13.71 -11.11
N ALA A 17 1.87 -13.84 -11.43
CA ALA A 17 0.76 -13.41 -10.59
C ALA A 17 0.49 -14.39 -9.42
N ILE A 18 0.61 -15.69 -9.65
CA ILE A 18 0.45 -16.71 -8.58
C ILE A 18 1.61 -16.63 -7.57
N GLU A 19 2.85 -16.45 -8.01
CA GLU A 19 3.99 -16.15 -7.10
C GLU A 19 3.89 -14.76 -6.43
N ALA A 20 3.07 -13.85 -6.93
CA ALA A 20 2.80 -12.59 -6.24
C ALA A 20 1.85 -12.80 -5.04
N GLY A 21 0.87 -13.70 -5.15
CA GLY A 21 -0.03 -14.06 -4.04
C GLY A 21 0.58 -15.02 -3.01
N ALA A 22 1.44 -15.96 -3.44
CA ALA A 22 2.04 -16.98 -2.58
C ALA A 22 3.32 -16.54 -1.82
N GLY A 23 3.85 -15.34 -2.10
CA GLY A 23 5.15 -14.87 -1.63
C GLY A 23 5.26 -14.53 -0.13
N GLY A 24 5.10 -15.51 0.77
CA GLY A 24 5.21 -15.30 2.22
C GLY A 24 5.77 -16.46 3.04
N ILE A 25 5.70 -17.69 2.53
CA ILE A 25 6.12 -18.89 3.24
C ILE A 25 6.78 -19.83 2.23
N ASP A 26 8.09 -20.08 2.34
CA ASP A 26 8.54 -21.47 2.24
C ASP A 26 9.88 -21.76 2.90
N GLY A 27 10.04 -23.01 3.33
CA GLY A 27 11.16 -23.48 4.14
C GLY A 27 12.26 -24.19 3.36
N GLU A 28 13.38 -24.41 4.04
CA GLU A 28 14.53 -25.15 3.52
C GLU A 28 14.16 -26.58 3.10
N ARG A 29 14.38 -26.90 1.81
CA ARG A 29 14.89 -28.20 1.37
C ARG A 29 15.43 -28.12 -0.06
N GLY A 30 16.65 -28.63 -0.25
CA GLY A 30 17.38 -28.49 -1.51
C GLY A 30 17.13 -29.63 -2.51
N ALA A 31 17.28 -29.30 -3.78
CA ALA A 31 17.58 -30.22 -4.88
C ALA A 31 18.96 -29.84 -5.44
N ARG A 32 19.77 -30.81 -5.85
CA ARG A 32 21.16 -30.58 -6.29
C ARG A 32 21.20 -30.09 -7.74
N HIS A 33 22.13 -29.19 -8.04
CA HIS A 33 22.41 -28.73 -9.39
C HIS A 33 22.98 -29.84 -10.30
N VAL A 34 22.69 -29.71 -11.59
CA VAL A 34 23.56 -30.15 -12.68
C VAL A 34 23.87 -28.87 -13.45
N ASP A 35 25.12 -28.41 -13.36
CA ASP A 35 25.60 -27.22 -14.06
C ASP A 35 26.22 -27.59 -15.41
N THR A 36 26.08 -26.70 -16.39
CA THR A 36 26.81 -26.73 -17.66
C THR A 36 27.36 -25.34 -17.97
N GLU A 37 28.64 -25.12 -17.70
CA GLU A 37 29.39 -23.97 -18.21
C GLU A 37 30.12 -24.32 -19.52
N PRO A 38 30.30 -23.35 -20.45
CA PRO A 38 31.17 -23.51 -21.61
C PRO A 38 32.63 -23.16 -21.25
N PHE A 39 33.57 -23.97 -21.70
CA PHE A 39 35.02 -23.73 -21.57
C PHE A 39 35.49 -22.51 -22.40
N GLU A 40 36.35 -21.68 -21.81
CA GLU A 40 37.35 -20.90 -22.56
C GLU A 40 38.56 -21.80 -22.86
N ASP A 41 39.27 -21.58 -23.97
CA ASP A 41 40.52 -22.28 -24.24
C ASP A 41 41.60 -21.36 -24.84
N GLY A 42 42.84 -21.58 -24.42
CA GLY A 42 44.04 -20.76 -24.72
C GLY A 42 45.12 -21.54 -25.49
N PRO A 43 46.13 -20.86 -26.09
CA PRO A 43 46.65 -21.33 -27.39
C PRO A 43 48.05 -21.96 -27.38
N ALA A 44 48.30 -22.96 -28.24
CA ALA A 44 49.66 -23.41 -28.61
C ALA A 44 49.83 -24.07 -30.00
N ARG A 45 50.29 -23.28 -30.97
CA ARG A 45 51.18 -23.55 -32.13
C ARG A 45 51.60 -25.01 -32.49
N ARG A 46 51.49 -25.38 -33.78
CA ARG A 46 52.60 -25.69 -34.74
C ARG A 46 52.09 -25.97 -36.18
N SER A 47 52.95 -25.84 -37.19
CA SER A 47 52.69 -25.94 -38.65
C SER A 47 53.71 -26.92 -39.30
N PRO A 48 53.86 -27.09 -40.65
CA PRO A 48 53.00 -26.77 -41.83
C PRO A 48 52.92 -27.85 -42.98
N GLY A 49 51.82 -27.84 -43.77
CA GLY A 49 51.75 -28.18 -45.22
C GLY A 49 51.87 -29.66 -45.70
N PRO A 50 51.76 -29.95 -47.01
CA PRO A 50 50.94 -29.27 -48.04
C PRO A 50 50.18 -30.21 -49.04
N GLY A 51 49.14 -29.70 -49.72
CA GLY A 51 48.77 -30.15 -51.09
C GLY A 51 47.33 -30.66 -51.36
N GLY A 52 46.80 -30.31 -52.55
CA GLY A 52 45.76 -31.09 -53.28
C GLY A 52 44.31 -30.59 -53.20
N GLY A 53 43.85 -29.84 -54.20
CA GLY A 53 42.48 -29.29 -54.28
C GLY A 53 41.36 -30.24 -54.75
N GLY A 54 40.13 -29.71 -54.82
CA GLY A 54 38.95 -30.37 -55.41
C GLY A 54 37.62 -29.78 -54.90
N ASP A 55 36.64 -29.59 -55.78
CA ASP A 55 35.27 -29.14 -55.47
C ASP A 55 34.51 -30.09 -54.53
N GLY A 56 33.55 -29.56 -53.77
CA GLY A 56 32.57 -30.35 -53.03
C GLY A 56 31.72 -29.51 -52.06
N GLY A 57 30.39 -29.67 -52.10
CA GLY A 57 29.46 -28.92 -51.27
C GLY A 57 29.43 -29.33 -49.81
N LEU A 58 28.98 -28.42 -48.94
CA LEU A 58 28.68 -28.69 -47.53
C LEU A 58 27.29 -29.31 -47.38
N ASP A 59 27.23 -30.61 -47.14
CA ASP A 59 26.01 -31.28 -46.68
C ASP A 59 25.72 -30.92 -45.22
N LEU A 60 24.60 -30.22 -44.98
CA LEU A 60 23.97 -30.08 -43.68
C LEU A 60 22.89 -31.16 -43.54
N PHE A 61 23.18 -32.21 -42.77
CA PHE A 61 22.16 -33.18 -42.41
C PHE A 61 21.18 -32.60 -41.38
N ILE A 62 20.00 -32.26 -41.90
CA ILE A 62 18.76 -31.99 -41.17
C ILE A 62 18.32 -33.28 -40.46
N ASN A 63 17.61 -33.14 -39.33
CA ASN A 63 16.73 -34.20 -38.83
C ASN A 63 15.28 -33.69 -38.81
N ASP A 64 14.36 -34.56 -39.20
CA ASP A 64 13.07 -34.20 -39.78
C ASP A 64 11.98 -33.84 -38.77
N GLY A 65 11.00 -33.06 -39.24
CA GLY A 65 9.78 -32.80 -38.46
C GLY A 65 8.79 -31.78 -39.01
N LEU A 66 8.98 -31.21 -40.20
CA LEU A 66 8.16 -30.07 -40.66
C LEU A 66 7.94 -29.96 -42.18
N HIS A 67 7.62 -31.08 -42.84
CA HIS A 67 6.98 -31.05 -44.17
C HIS A 67 5.87 -32.09 -44.31
N GLY A 68 4.63 -31.61 -44.33
CA GLY A 68 3.44 -32.42 -44.57
C GLY A 68 2.16 -31.62 -44.35
N LEU A 69 1.52 -31.20 -45.44
CA LEU A 69 0.24 -30.46 -45.57
C LEU A 69 0.33 -28.93 -45.74
N LEU A 70 0.84 -28.51 -46.90
CA LEU A 70 0.26 -27.39 -47.65
C LEU A 70 -0.03 -27.85 -49.10
N ASP A 71 -1.10 -27.28 -49.66
CA ASP A 71 -1.62 -27.39 -51.04
C ASP A 71 -2.17 -28.74 -51.57
N ALA A 72 -3.51 -28.88 -51.53
CA ALA A 72 -4.34 -28.86 -52.75
C ALA A 72 -5.88 -28.81 -52.53
N ARG A 73 -6.49 -27.66 -52.88
CA ARG A 73 -7.81 -27.45 -53.55
C ARG A 73 -9.15 -28.04 -53.00
N ALA A 74 -9.99 -27.10 -52.55
CA ALA A 74 -11.35 -26.76 -53.06
C ALA A 74 -12.57 -27.74 -53.02
N ALA A 75 -13.49 -27.47 -52.07
CA ALA A 75 -14.95 -27.20 -52.22
C ALA A 75 -15.94 -28.18 -52.94
N PRO A 76 -17.29 -28.03 -52.82
CA PRO A 76 -18.17 -27.66 -51.69
C PRO A 76 -19.32 -28.73 -51.51
N LEU A 77 -20.58 -28.32 -51.18
CA LEU A 77 -21.88 -29.06 -51.30
C LEU A 77 -22.27 -30.07 -50.18
N LEU A 78 -23.54 -30.35 -49.79
CA LEU A 78 -24.93 -29.98 -50.21
C LEU A 78 -25.86 -29.85 -48.96
N GLN A 79 -26.76 -28.86 -48.86
CA GLN A 79 -28.21 -28.84 -49.21
C GLN A 79 -29.15 -29.92 -48.62
N THR A 80 -30.29 -29.44 -48.12
CA THR A 80 -31.63 -29.95 -48.51
C THR A 80 -32.54 -28.80 -48.99
N ARG A 81 -33.21 -29.02 -50.12
CA ARG A 81 -34.28 -28.17 -50.74
C ARG A 81 -35.59 -28.29 -49.92
N THR A 82 -36.70 -27.57 -50.12
CA THR A 82 -37.34 -26.81 -51.24
C THR A 82 -38.42 -25.88 -50.58
N ALA A 83 -39.08 -24.87 -51.18
CA ALA A 83 -39.74 -24.79 -52.49
C ALA A 83 -39.97 -23.34 -53.01
N GLU A 84 -40.78 -23.20 -54.08
CA GLU A 84 -40.75 -22.15 -55.11
C GLU A 84 -41.52 -20.82 -54.90
N LYS A 85 -41.15 -19.83 -55.75
CA LYS A 85 -41.96 -18.80 -56.47
C LYS A 85 -42.66 -17.66 -55.69
N GLY A 86 -42.31 -16.41 -56.06
CA GLY A 86 -43.36 -15.42 -56.41
C GLY A 86 -43.16 -13.92 -56.11
N ARG A 87 -42.47 -13.18 -57.00
CA ARG A 87 -42.69 -11.74 -57.37
C ARG A 87 -42.67 -10.59 -56.33
N LYS A 88 -41.77 -9.62 -56.65
CA LYS A 88 -41.90 -8.15 -56.60
C LYS A 88 -42.05 -7.41 -55.24
N GLY A 89 -41.09 -6.51 -54.97
CA GLY A 89 -41.23 -5.38 -54.04
C GLY A 89 -39.88 -4.72 -53.71
N ALA A 90 -39.61 -3.52 -54.24
CA ALA A 90 -38.41 -2.71 -53.92
C ALA A 90 -38.55 -2.03 -52.52
N PHE A 91 -37.54 -1.47 -51.85
CA PHE A 91 -36.48 -0.56 -52.31
C PHE A 91 -35.20 -0.57 -51.41
N SER A 92 -34.04 -0.38 -52.07
CA SER A 92 -32.77 0.28 -51.70
C SER A 92 -32.67 0.95 -50.30
N SER A 93 -31.66 0.75 -49.43
CA SER A 93 -30.16 0.93 -49.53
C SER A 93 -29.70 2.40 -49.65
N ARG A 94 -28.51 2.88 -49.23
CA ARG A 94 -27.40 2.54 -48.31
C ARG A 94 -26.42 3.74 -48.40
N ARG A 95 -25.83 4.13 -47.26
CA ARG A 95 -24.54 4.85 -47.02
C ARG A 95 -23.64 5.39 -48.18
N ALA A 96 -23.10 6.60 -47.92
CA ALA A 96 -21.69 7.06 -48.15
C ALA A 96 -21.24 7.32 -49.62
N PRO A 97 -20.07 7.96 -49.92
CA PRO A 97 -18.93 8.30 -49.05
C PRO A 97 -18.34 9.75 -49.22
N SER A 98 -17.01 9.86 -49.17
CA SER A 98 -16.11 10.95 -48.71
C SER A 98 -15.51 11.90 -49.77
N GLU A 99 -14.76 12.89 -49.25
CA GLU A 99 -13.39 13.32 -49.68
C GLU A 99 -13.15 14.68 -50.42
N ALA A 100 -11.89 15.15 -50.29
CA ALA A 100 -11.17 16.21 -51.03
C ALA A 100 -11.22 17.70 -50.54
N GLN A 101 -10.21 18.48 -51.00
CA GLN A 101 -9.63 19.69 -50.39
C GLN A 101 -9.82 20.99 -51.22
N ASP A 102 -9.33 22.10 -50.63
CA ASP A 102 -8.89 23.38 -51.22
C ASP A 102 -9.90 24.37 -51.86
N ALA A 103 -9.92 25.59 -51.29
CA ALA A 103 -9.76 26.88 -51.99
C ALA A 103 -9.64 28.07 -51.00
N GLY A 104 -9.04 29.19 -51.43
CA GLY A 104 -8.83 30.42 -50.64
C GLY A 104 -10.12 31.14 -50.18
N GLY A 105 -10.09 32.31 -49.55
CA GLY A 105 -9.03 33.31 -49.36
C GLY A 105 -9.66 34.72 -49.28
N GLN A 106 -8.97 35.69 -48.66
CA GLN A 106 -9.35 37.12 -48.51
C GLN A 106 -10.60 37.41 -47.64
N VAL A 107 -10.45 38.10 -46.50
CA VAL A 107 -10.27 39.56 -46.28
C VAL A 107 -11.57 40.36 -46.47
N GLY A 108 -12.04 40.97 -45.36
CA GLY A 108 -13.24 41.82 -45.32
C GLY A 108 -13.46 42.42 -43.93
N SER A 109 -12.74 43.49 -43.60
CA SER A 109 -12.86 44.28 -42.37
C SER A 109 -14.04 45.29 -42.42
N VAL A 110 -14.16 46.13 -41.38
CA VAL A 110 -15.14 47.25 -41.17
C VAL A 110 -16.42 46.76 -40.45
N SER A 111 -16.66 46.95 -39.14
CA SER A 111 -16.56 48.10 -38.20
C SER A 111 -17.71 49.13 -38.30
N GLY A 112 -18.39 49.41 -37.18
CA GLY A 112 -19.14 50.67 -37.00
C GLY A 112 -20.47 50.57 -36.20
N HIS A 113 -20.44 51.12 -34.97
CA HIS A 113 -21.49 51.88 -34.24
C HIS A 113 -22.99 51.47 -34.35
N ALA A 114 -23.68 51.20 -33.22
CA ALA A 114 -24.36 52.16 -32.32
C ALA A 114 -25.58 52.88 -33.00
N THR A 115 -26.73 53.11 -32.36
CA THR A 115 -27.00 53.53 -30.97
C THR A 115 -28.50 53.40 -30.63
N GLN A 116 -28.86 53.52 -29.33
CA GLN A 116 -30.21 53.86 -28.77
C GLN A 116 -31.35 52.82 -29.00
N ALA A 117 -32.04 52.26 -28.00
CA ALA A 117 -32.66 52.76 -26.75
C ALA A 117 -34.08 53.33 -26.94
N GLU A 118 -35.08 52.61 -26.42
CA GLU A 118 -36.31 53.22 -25.86
C GLU A 118 -36.99 52.28 -24.84
N ASP A 119 -37.97 52.82 -24.13
CA ASP A 119 -38.42 52.44 -22.77
C ASP A 119 -39.91 52.02 -22.75
N ARG A 120 -40.32 51.20 -21.75
CA ARG A 120 -41.56 51.32 -20.93
C ARG A 120 -42.07 50.00 -20.32
N SER A 121 -42.53 50.14 -19.07
CA SER A 121 -43.22 49.15 -18.21
C SER A 121 -44.76 49.19 -18.41
N PRO A 122 -45.60 48.64 -17.50
CA PRO A 122 -45.86 47.24 -17.11
C PRO A 122 -47.35 46.87 -17.40
N PRO A 123 -47.96 45.84 -16.76
CA PRO A 123 -49.12 46.18 -15.89
C PRO A 123 -49.42 45.28 -14.66
N GLU A 124 -50.19 45.85 -13.71
CA GLU A 124 -51.03 45.19 -12.69
C GLU A 124 -52.52 45.25 -13.12
N GLU A 125 -53.58 44.82 -12.42
CA GLU A 125 -53.89 44.24 -11.09
C GLU A 125 -55.14 43.34 -11.31
N ARG A 126 -55.49 42.41 -10.40
CA ARG A 126 -56.82 42.39 -9.70
C ARG A 126 -57.10 41.18 -8.81
N ARG A 127 -57.76 41.52 -7.69
CA ARG A 127 -58.37 40.74 -6.59
C ARG A 127 -59.44 39.74 -7.08
N ALA A 128 -59.87 38.68 -6.37
CA ALA A 128 -60.50 38.74 -5.03
C ALA A 128 -60.81 37.36 -4.37
N ASP A 129 -60.75 37.34 -3.04
CA ASP A 129 -61.63 36.71 -2.02
C ASP A 129 -62.15 35.24 -2.00
N LEU A 130 -62.09 34.68 -0.77
CA LEU A 130 -62.92 33.63 -0.13
C LEU A 130 -62.77 32.12 -0.55
N GLY A 131 -62.63 31.25 0.47
CA GLY A 131 -62.72 29.76 0.36
C GLY A 131 -64.15 29.21 0.60
N PRO A 132 -64.39 27.90 0.89
CA PRO A 132 -63.47 26.81 1.27
C PRO A 132 -63.69 25.47 0.47
N ALA A 133 -63.17 24.33 0.97
CA ALA A 133 -63.43 22.94 0.49
C ALA A 133 -64.91 22.49 0.71
N PRO A 134 -65.45 21.30 0.25
CA PRO A 134 -64.79 20.03 -0.18
C PRO A 134 -65.48 19.10 -1.26
N GLY A 135 -64.78 18.02 -1.70
CA GLY A 135 -65.29 16.62 -1.70
C GLY A 135 -66.03 15.93 -2.89
N ARG A 136 -65.95 14.57 -2.90
CA ARG A 136 -66.72 13.51 -3.64
C ARG A 136 -66.28 13.16 -5.09
N GLY A 137 -66.40 11.91 -5.59
CA GLY A 137 -66.75 10.60 -4.98
C GLY A 137 -67.09 9.46 -5.99
N ALA A 138 -67.33 8.21 -5.51
CA ALA A 138 -67.73 6.94 -6.20
C ALA A 138 -66.66 6.20 -7.08
N GLY A 139 -66.67 4.88 -7.36
CA GLY A 139 -67.53 3.71 -6.98
C GLY A 139 -67.83 2.78 -8.19
N GLY A 140 -67.96 1.44 -8.16
CA GLY A 140 -67.77 0.37 -7.14
C GLY A 140 -68.37 -1.02 -7.55
N ALA A 141 -67.83 -2.16 -7.04
CA ALA A 141 -68.29 -3.59 -7.25
C ALA A 141 -68.14 -4.20 -8.68
N GLY A 142 -68.11 -5.53 -8.93
CA GLY A 142 -68.09 -6.76 -8.09
C GLY A 142 -68.19 -8.08 -8.93
N GLY A 143 -68.00 -9.28 -8.36
CA GLY A 143 -68.18 -10.61 -9.04
C GLY A 143 -67.52 -11.82 -8.33
N ALA A 144 -68.08 -13.04 -8.38
CA ALA A 144 -67.80 -14.16 -7.42
C ALA A 144 -67.84 -15.62 -8.00
N ALA A 145 -67.71 -16.64 -7.11
CA ALA A 145 -67.89 -18.13 -7.23
C ALA A 145 -66.60 -19.02 -7.23
N ASP A 146 -66.50 -20.24 -6.63
CA ASP A 146 -67.27 -20.97 -5.58
C ASP A 146 -66.47 -22.20 -4.98
N ALA A 147 -67.01 -22.84 -3.90
CA ALA A 147 -66.68 -24.03 -3.05
C ALA A 147 -65.68 -25.15 -3.48
N GLY A 148 -65.18 -26.08 -2.61
CA GLY A 148 -65.38 -26.47 -1.18
C GLY A 148 -64.26 -27.45 -0.71
N SER A 149 -64.17 -28.07 0.48
CA SER A 149 -65.17 -28.45 1.52
C SER A 149 -64.54 -28.85 2.90
N ARG A 150 -65.32 -28.66 3.99
CA ARG A 150 -65.47 -29.35 5.32
C ARG A 150 -64.29 -30.12 6.00
N GLY A 151 -64.14 -30.12 7.34
CA GLY A 151 -64.90 -29.46 8.42
C GLY A 151 -64.46 -29.85 9.86
N GLU A 152 -65.07 -29.19 10.86
CA GLU A 152 -65.38 -29.57 12.29
C GLU A 152 -64.32 -30.31 13.18
N GLY A 153 -64.19 -30.09 14.51
CA GLY A 153 -64.83 -29.16 15.45
C GLY A 153 -64.74 -29.63 16.94
N THR A 154 -64.71 -28.68 17.89
CA THR A 154 -64.96 -28.82 19.37
C THR A 154 -63.88 -29.44 20.32
N GLY A 155 -63.86 -28.97 21.58
CA GLY A 155 -63.12 -29.51 22.76
C GLY A 155 -64.07 -29.54 23.98
N PRO A 156 -63.71 -29.21 25.25
CA PRO A 156 -62.49 -29.43 26.07
C PRO A 156 -62.81 -30.14 27.43
N ARG A 157 -61.84 -30.40 28.35
CA ARG A 157 -61.90 -30.20 29.85
C ARG A 157 -60.85 -30.95 30.72
N ASP A 158 -60.35 -30.22 31.74
CA ASP A 158 -60.03 -30.55 33.15
C ASP A 158 -58.91 -31.54 33.64
N ARG A 159 -58.58 -31.37 34.95
CA ARG A 159 -57.36 -31.72 35.76
C ARG A 159 -57.58 -32.94 36.72
N PRO A 160 -56.78 -33.18 37.80
CA PRO A 160 -55.38 -33.67 37.99
C PRO A 160 -55.38 -34.94 38.94
N PRO A 161 -54.52 -35.18 39.98
CA PRO A 161 -53.06 -35.05 40.25
C PRO A 161 -52.36 -36.37 40.76
N ALA A 162 -51.07 -36.31 41.17
CA ALA A 162 -50.36 -37.07 42.28
C ALA A 162 -48.98 -37.75 41.94
N GLY A 163 -48.08 -37.86 42.95
CA GLY A 163 -46.74 -38.55 42.91
C GLY A 163 -46.70 -39.80 43.82
N PRO A 164 -45.61 -40.17 44.56
CA PRO A 164 -44.22 -39.64 44.62
C PRO A 164 -43.07 -40.71 44.84
N GLU A 165 -41.82 -40.26 45.14
CA GLU A 165 -40.65 -40.94 45.79
C GLU A 165 -39.95 -42.19 45.16
N GLY A 166 -38.64 -42.47 45.34
CA GLY A 166 -37.54 -41.72 45.99
C GLY A 166 -36.19 -42.51 46.18
N ARG A 167 -35.16 -41.85 46.78
CA ARG A 167 -33.94 -42.38 47.50
C ARG A 167 -32.87 -43.19 46.70
N SER A 168 -31.58 -43.30 47.09
CA SER A 168 -30.67 -42.46 47.92
C SER A 168 -29.16 -42.87 47.82
N SER A 169 -28.28 -41.92 47.49
CA SER A 169 -27.08 -41.47 48.24
C SER A 169 -25.79 -42.31 48.51
N ARG A 170 -24.63 -41.62 48.36
CA ARG A 170 -23.38 -41.57 49.20
C ARG A 170 -22.09 -42.37 48.88
N ARG A 171 -21.01 -41.55 48.70
CA ARG A 171 -19.60 -41.62 49.22
C ARG A 171 -18.57 -42.66 48.70
N GLY A 172 -17.36 -42.16 48.37
CA GLY A 172 -16.08 -42.82 48.70
C GLY A 172 -15.00 -42.91 47.58
N PRO A 173 -13.74 -42.46 47.80
CA PRO A 173 -12.60 -42.61 46.88
C PRO A 173 -11.55 -43.62 47.42
N PRO A 174 -10.25 -43.62 46.99
CA PRO A 174 -9.63 -43.73 45.65
C PRO A 174 -8.68 -44.96 45.56
N ALA A 175 -7.96 -45.21 44.45
CA ALA A 175 -6.55 -45.72 44.46
C ALA A 175 -5.96 -46.01 43.05
N ARG A 176 -4.62 -46.11 42.99
CA ARG A 176 -3.78 -46.43 41.82
C ARG A 176 -3.46 -47.92 41.73
N ARG A 177 -3.25 -48.47 40.52
CA ARG A 177 -2.01 -49.19 40.09
C ARG A 177 -2.13 -49.82 38.68
N ALA A 178 -1.01 -49.78 37.94
CA ALA A 178 -0.68 -50.67 36.81
C ALA A 178 0.07 -51.94 37.38
N PRO A 179 0.59 -52.93 36.61
CA PRO A 179 0.94 -52.90 35.18
C PRO A 179 0.96 -54.26 34.38
N ARG A 180 1.54 -54.22 33.15
CA ARG A 180 2.29 -55.27 32.40
C ARG A 180 1.57 -56.52 31.83
N GLY A 181 1.98 -56.90 30.62
CA GLY A 181 1.99 -58.29 30.13
C GLY A 181 1.64 -58.48 28.65
N ALA A 182 2.60 -58.96 27.83
CA ALA A 182 2.40 -59.55 26.51
C ALA A 182 3.27 -60.81 26.40
N PRO A 183 2.86 -61.84 25.61
CA PRO A 183 3.80 -62.40 24.61
C PRO A 183 3.19 -63.02 23.32
N ASP A 184 3.93 -62.87 22.21
CA ASP A 184 4.39 -63.84 21.18
C ASP A 184 3.50 -64.84 20.37
N HIS A 185 3.50 -64.63 19.03
CA HIS A 185 3.78 -65.58 17.89
C HIS A 185 2.92 -66.85 17.59
N PRO A 186 3.07 -67.56 16.41
CA PRO A 186 3.75 -67.28 15.12
C PRO A 186 3.00 -67.66 13.78
N GLY A 187 3.50 -67.16 12.61
CA GLY A 187 3.55 -67.79 11.26
C GLY A 187 2.25 -68.11 10.46
N ALA A 188 2.24 -68.37 9.14
CA ALA A 188 3.12 -68.06 7.99
C ALA A 188 2.39 -68.42 6.66
N GLY A 189 2.62 -67.72 5.52
CA GLY A 189 2.07 -68.12 4.19
C GLY A 189 1.97 -66.99 3.16
N HIS A 190 2.37 -67.24 1.90
CA HIS A 190 2.55 -66.23 0.83
C HIS A 190 1.36 -66.04 -0.13
N ASP A 191 1.16 -64.80 -0.62
CA ASP A 191 0.97 -64.47 -2.06
C ASP A 191 1.30 -62.97 -2.32
N PRO A 192 2.24 -62.61 -3.23
CA PRO A 192 2.68 -61.23 -3.42
C PRO A 192 2.03 -60.52 -4.62
N ARG A 193 0.85 -59.91 -4.40
CA ARG A 193 0.27 -58.80 -5.19
C ARG A 193 -0.83 -58.13 -4.37
N LEU A 194 -0.92 -56.79 -4.41
CA LEU A 194 -1.92 -55.94 -3.73
C LEU A 194 -1.81 -55.84 -2.19
N ARG A 195 -0.88 -55.03 -1.69
CA ARG A 195 -1.10 -54.00 -0.63
C ARG A 195 0.22 -53.37 -0.19
N ASP A 196 0.36 -52.07 -0.44
CA ASP A 196 1.13 -51.19 0.44
C ASP A 196 0.41 -49.84 0.51
N LEU A 197 -0.37 -49.67 1.58
CA LEU A 197 -1.17 -48.50 1.90
C LEU A 197 -1.21 -48.42 3.43
N PHE A 198 -0.53 -47.41 4.00
CA PHE A 198 -0.26 -47.19 5.43
C PHE A 198 0.72 -48.19 6.08
N ARG A 199 1.71 -47.79 6.92
CA ARG A 199 1.87 -46.52 7.67
C ARG A 199 3.34 -46.23 8.06
N ALA A 200 3.63 -44.94 8.25
CA ALA A 200 4.93 -44.35 8.61
C ALA A 200 5.64 -44.88 9.88
N ARG A 201 7.00 -44.81 9.87
CA ARG A 201 7.84 -44.15 10.91
C ARG A 201 9.33 -43.99 10.51
N GLU A 202 9.89 -42.84 10.88
CA GLU A 202 11.30 -42.35 10.78
C GLU A 202 12.37 -43.28 11.47
N PRO A 203 13.73 -43.10 11.34
CA PRO A 203 14.45 -41.81 11.16
C PRO A 203 15.81 -41.71 10.40
N ARG A 204 16.13 -40.45 10.03
CA ARG A 204 17.44 -39.74 9.97
C ARG A 204 18.78 -40.53 10.04
N ARG A 205 19.59 -40.32 8.99
CA ARG A 205 21.07 -40.02 8.92
C ARG A 205 21.24 -39.37 7.52
N THR A 206 21.98 -38.29 7.25
CA THR A 206 23.29 -37.84 7.72
C THR A 206 23.47 -36.30 7.63
N ALA A 207 24.00 -35.67 8.69
CA ALA A 207 24.80 -34.43 8.66
C ALA A 207 25.57 -34.35 9.99
N PRO A 208 26.84 -33.86 10.03
CA PRO A 208 27.63 -33.83 11.26
C PRO A 208 27.16 -32.72 12.23
N PRO A 209 27.48 -32.82 13.54
CA PRO A 209 27.06 -31.84 14.54
C PRO A 209 28.09 -30.72 14.74
N ASP A 210 27.59 -29.49 14.98
CA ASP A 210 28.33 -28.51 15.79
C ASP A 210 28.36 -28.98 17.25
N PRO A 211 29.49 -28.82 17.98
CA PRO A 211 29.65 -29.41 19.29
C PRO A 211 29.36 -28.43 20.45
N GLU A 212 28.11 -28.39 20.94
CA GLU A 212 27.82 -28.16 22.36
C GLU A 212 26.59 -28.99 22.79
N GLY A 213 26.76 -29.85 23.81
CA GLY A 213 25.67 -30.64 24.42
C GLY A 213 24.89 -29.85 25.49
N GLU A 214 23.94 -30.42 26.21
CA GLU A 214 23.37 -31.77 26.17
C GLU A 214 22.01 -31.72 26.91
N SER A 215 20.94 -32.34 26.39
CA SER A 215 19.86 -32.98 27.17
C SER A 215 18.73 -33.44 26.24
N ALA A 216 18.54 -34.76 26.16
CA ALA A 216 17.60 -35.38 25.25
C ALA A 216 16.28 -35.77 25.93
N CYS A 217 15.36 -34.82 26.13
CA CYS A 217 13.92 -35.10 26.25
C CYS A 217 13.05 -33.83 26.13
N GLY A 218 12.97 -33.26 24.92
CA GLY A 218 12.13 -32.07 24.68
C GLY A 218 11.85 -31.85 23.20
N GLY A 219 10.62 -31.44 22.87
CA GLY A 219 10.30 -31.01 21.51
C GLY A 219 11.20 -29.85 21.12
N ARG A 220 11.88 -29.95 19.96
CA ARG A 220 12.78 -28.89 19.47
C ARG A 220 12.01 -27.57 19.40
N ARG A 221 12.26 -26.67 20.37
CA ARG A 221 11.83 -25.27 20.28
C ARG A 221 12.54 -24.68 19.07
N ARG A 222 11.83 -24.61 17.94
CA ARG A 222 12.31 -23.88 16.75
C ARG A 222 12.64 -22.46 17.22
N SER A 223 13.85 -22.00 16.92
CA SER A 223 14.24 -20.62 17.15
C SER A 223 13.23 -19.69 16.46
N PRO A 224 12.78 -18.60 17.10
CA PRO A 224 11.85 -17.67 16.46
C PRO A 224 12.37 -17.15 15.12
N GLN A 225 11.48 -17.00 14.15
CA GLN A 225 11.83 -16.51 12.82
C GLN A 225 12.55 -15.16 12.91
N ARG A 226 13.67 -15.00 12.18
CA ARG A 226 14.46 -13.76 12.18
C ARG A 226 13.58 -12.55 11.94
N GLY A 227 13.74 -11.51 12.74
CA GLY A 227 12.97 -10.27 12.64
C GLY A 227 11.51 -10.33 13.08
N SER A 228 11.01 -11.50 13.53
CA SER A 228 9.74 -11.56 14.29
C SER A 228 9.85 -10.80 15.61
N LEU A 229 8.73 -10.37 16.18
CA LEU A 229 8.71 -9.64 17.47
C LEU A 229 9.37 -10.44 18.60
N SER A 230 9.27 -11.78 18.54
CA SER A 230 9.90 -12.68 19.50
C SER A 230 11.42 -12.74 19.33
N ALA A 231 11.91 -12.77 18.08
CA ALA A 231 13.35 -12.72 17.82
C ALA A 231 13.95 -11.37 18.25
N VAL A 232 13.23 -10.28 17.97
CA VAL A 232 13.60 -8.90 18.33
C VAL A 232 13.72 -8.72 19.85
N LEU A 233 12.72 -9.13 20.63
CA LEU A 233 12.77 -8.94 22.09
C LEU A 233 13.79 -9.87 22.76
N LEU A 234 14.05 -11.07 22.21
CA LEU A 234 15.17 -11.91 22.63
C LEU A 234 16.54 -11.31 22.26
N GLN A 235 16.66 -10.66 21.11
CA GLN A 235 17.87 -9.91 20.73
C GLN A 235 18.11 -8.74 21.68
N ALA A 236 17.10 -7.92 21.96
CA ALA A 236 17.19 -6.82 22.92
C ALA A 236 17.65 -7.30 24.30
N ARG A 237 17.01 -8.37 24.84
CA ARG A 237 17.41 -8.97 26.13
C ARG A 237 18.86 -9.48 26.12
N ARG A 238 19.33 -10.09 25.02
CA ARG A 238 20.72 -10.53 24.87
C ARG A 238 21.71 -9.35 24.81
N GLY A 239 21.27 -8.21 24.28
CA GLY A 239 22.01 -6.95 24.30
C GLY A 239 21.97 -6.21 25.64
N GLY A 240 21.43 -6.81 26.70
CA GLY A 240 21.40 -6.23 28.05
C GLY A 240 20.20 -5.33 28.36
N VAL A 241 19.25 -5.17 27.43
CA VAL A 241 18.03 -4.38 27.66
C VAL A 241 17.19 -5.04 28.77
N THR A 242 16.76 -4.26 29.77
CA THR A 242 15.92 -4.77 30.86
C THR A 242 14.45 -4.85 30.45
N ALA A 243 13.65 -5.62 31.21
CA ALA A 243 12.21 -5.68 31.00
C ALA A 243 11.53 -4.31 31.18
N ALA A 244 12.04 -3.47 32.09
CA ALA A 244 11.54 -2.12 32.32
C ALA A 244 11.81 -1.20 31.12
N ASP A 245 13.03 -1.21 30.58
CA ASP A 245 13.40 -0.39 29.41
C ASP A 245 12.62 -0.81 28.17
N ALA A 246 12.50 -2.13 27.94
CA ALA A 246 11.70 -2.68 26.84
C ALA A 246 10.22 -2.31 26.97
N ARG A 247 9.65 -2.33 28.18
CA ARG A 247 8.27 -1.90 28.45
C ARG A 247 8.06 -0.41 28.17
N ALA A 248 8.95 0.45 28.67
CA ALA A 248 8.91 1.89 28.41
C ALA A 248 9.04 2.21 26.91
N ALA A 249 9.96 1.53 26.22
CA ALA A 249 10.12 1.68 24.77
C ALA A 249 8.86 1.27 24.02
N ILE A 250 8.25 0.12 24.33
CA ILE A 250 6.99 -0.33 23.70
C ILE A 250 5.84 0.65 23.95
N ALA A 251 5.66 1.12 25.19
CA ALA A 251 4.58 2.06 25.55
C ALA A 251 4.71 3.42 24.84
N SER A 252 5.95 3.86 24.57
CA SER A 252 6.23 5.10 23.83
C SER A 252 6.22 4.95 22.30
N LEU A 253 6.25 3.71 21.78
CA LEU A 253 6.47 3.44 20.37
C LEU A 253 5.28 3.84 19.49
N GLN A 254 5.56 4.64 18.47
CA GLN A 254 4.65 5.04 17.42
C GLN A 254 5.24 4.69 16.06
N VAL A 255 4.49 3.92 15.29
CA VAL A 255 4.79 3.53 13.90
C VAL A 255 3.66 4.04 13.03
N THR A 256 3.90 5.13 12.30
CA THR A 256 2.92 5.71 11.37
C THR A 256 3.21 5.24 9.94
N LEU A 257 2.22 4.63 9.30
CA LEU A 257 2.28 4.26 7.88
C LEU A 257 1.36 5.17 7.07
N THR A 258 1.93 5.97 6.17
CA THR A 258 1.18 6.80 5.23
C THR A 258 1.01 6.05 3.91
N LEU A 259 -0.22 5.65 3.59
CA LEU A 259 -0.54 4.90 2.37
C LEU A 259 -0.68 5.86 1.18
N THR A 260 -0.15 5.48 0.01
CA THR A 260 -0.29 6.25 -1.25
C THR A 260 -1.07 5.51 -2.32
N ALA A 261 -1.52 6.26 -3.34
CA ALA A 261 -2.06 5.68 -4.56
C ALA A 261 -0.98 4.87 -5.28
N HIS A 262 -1.39 3.83 -5.99
CA HIS A 262 -0.48 2.97 -6.76
C HIS A 262 -0.14 3.63 -8.10
N PRO A 263 1.14 3.94 -8.35
CA PRO A 263 1.55 4.85 -9.42
C PRO A 263 1.49 4.25 -10.82
N THR A 264 1.03 3.00 -10.96
CA THR A 264 1.03 2.19 -12.20
C THR A 264 -0.11 1.16 -12.24
N GLN A 265 -1.14 1.23 -11.38
CA GLN A 265 -2.17 0.17 -11.30
C GLN A 265 -3.18 0.23 -12.45
N ALA A 266 -2.77 -0.27 -13.61
CA ALA A 266 -3.65 -0.63 -14.71
C ALA A 266 -4.57 -1.80 -14.34
N SER A 267 -4.10 -2.70 -13.47
CA SER A 267 -4.85 -3.86 -12.96
C SER A 267 -6.12 -3.44 -12.21
N ARG A 268 -7.19 -4.21 -12.41
CA ARG A 268 -8.48 -3.99 -11.76
C ARG A 268 -8.52 -4.71 -10.41
N HIS A 269 -9.22 -4.14 -9.43
CA HIS A 269 -9.44 -4.78 -8.12
C HIS A 269 -10.03 -6.19 -8.24
N THR A 270 -10.92 -6.42 -9.22
CA THR A 270 -11.46 -7.74 -9.58
C THR A 270 -10.41 -8.77 -10.03
N VAL A 271 -9.20 -8.36 -10.41
CA VAL A 271 -8.07 -9.28 -10.68
C VAL A 271 -7.42 -9.70 -9.37
N LEU A 272 -7.20 -8.76 -8.44
CA LEU A 272 -6.64 -9.05 -7.11
C LEU A 272 -7.52 -10.04 -6.35
N GLU A 273 -8.84 -9.82 -6.31
CA GLU A 273 -9.78 -10.75 -5.66
C GLU A 273 -9.73 -12.18 -6.23
N LYS A 274 -9.38 -12.33 -7.51
CA LYS A 274 -9.22 -13.66 -8.16
C LYS A 274 -7.91 -14.32 -7.76
N LEU A 275 -6.83 -13.53 -7.72
CA LEU A 275 -5.52 -14.00 -7.27
C LEU A 275 -5.54 -14.39 -5.79
N ASP A 276 -6.25 -13.64 -4.94
CA ASP A 276 -6.46 -13.97 -3.52
C ASP A 276 -7.21 -15.30 -3.37
N ARG A 277 -8.31 -15.51 -4.12
CA ARG A 277 -9.05 -16.80 -4.06
C ARG A 277 -8.21 -17.99 -4.56
N ILE A 278 -7.36 -17.81 -5.57
CA ILE A 278 -6.40 -18.82 -6.00
C ILE A 278 -5.35 -19.07 -4.89
N ALA A 279 -4.85 -18.03 -4.24
CA ALA A 279 -3.86 -18.14 -3.17
C ALA A 279 -4.41 -18.80 -1.90
N ASP A 280 -5.67 -18.55 -1.54
CA ASP A 280 -6.36 -19.19 -0.41
C ASP A 280 -6.52 -20.71 -0.67
N GLU A 281 -6.95 -21.11 -1.87
CA GLU A 281 -7.03 -22.54 -2.25
C GLU A 281 -5.66 -23.24 -2.20
N LEU A 282 -4.59 -22.59 -2.69
CA LEU A 282 -3.24 -23.14 -2.61
C LEU A 282 -2.75 -23.27 -1.15
N GLU A 283 -3.00 -22.26 -0.31
CA GLU A 283 -2.62 -22.26 1.11
C GLU A 283 -3.36 -23.34 1.92
N ASP A 284 -4.65 -23.56 1.63
CA ASP A 284 -5.43 -24.62 2.28
C ASP A 284 -4.93 -26.02 1.86
N ARG A 285 -4.50 -26.21 0.60
CA ARG A 285 -3.86 -27.46 0.14
C ARG A 285 -2.51 -27.72 0.81
N ASP A 286 -1.72 -26.69 1.07
CA ASP A 286 -0.41 -26.82 1.75
C ASP A 286 -0.55 -27.06 3.27
N ARG A 287 -1.65 -26.61 3.88
CA ARG A 287 -1.88 -26.73 5.33
C ARG A 287 -2.74 -27.91 5.74
N CYS A 288 -3.70 -28.30 4.93
CA CYS A 288 -4.71 -29.29 5.25
C CYS A 288 -4.44 -30.60 4.51
N ALA A 289 -4.59 -31.73 5.22
CA ALA A 289 -4.69 -33.02 4.57
C ALA A 289 -6.10 -33.20 4.00
N LEU A 290 -6.34 -32.61 2.81
CA LEU A 290 -7.62 -32.69 2.11
C LEU A 290 -7.98 -34.14 1.76
N LEU A 291 -9.28 -34.44 1.78
CA LEU A 291 -9.83 -35.68 1.24
C LEU A 291 -9.79 -35.65 -0.30
N PRO A 292 -9.81 -36.81 -1.00
CA PRO A 292 -9.73 -36.84 -2.47
C PRO A 292 -10.78 -35.98 -3.19
N ASP A 293 -12.02 -35.99 -2.71
CA ASP A 293 -13.12 -35.18 -3.28
C ASP A 293 -12.93 -33.68 -3.01
N GLU A 294 -12.37 -33.31 -1.85
CA GLU A 294 -12.02 -31.93 -1.50
C GLU A 294 -10.85 -31.43 -2.35
N GLU A 295 -9.87 -32.30 -2.62
CA GLU A 295 -8.73 -32.02 -3.50
C GLU A 295 -9.17 -31.80 -4.96
N ALA A 296 -10.08 -32.64 -5.46
CA ALA A 296 -10.66 -32.51 -6.79
C ALA A 296 -11.47 -31.21 -6.93
N ALA A 297 -12.34 -30.92 -5.96
CA ALA A 297 -13.15 -29.69 -5.95
C ALA A 297 -12.27 -28.42 -5.81
N SER A 298 -11.16 -28.49 -5.07
CA SER A 298 -10.17 -27.40 -4.99
C SER A 298 -9.52 -27.14 -6.36
N TRP A 299 -9.13 -28.20 -7.09
CA TRP A 299 -8.63 -28.06 -8.45
C TRP A 299 -9.65 -27.50 -9.43
N GLU A 300 -10.94 -27.82 -9.27
CA GLU A 300 -12.02 -27.23 -10.08
C GLU A 300 -12.14 -25.72 -9.80
N ARG A 301 -12.19 -25.30 -8.53
CA ARG A 301 -12.24 -23.87 -8.16
C ARG A 301 -11.03 -23.07 -8.66
N ILE A 302 -9.81 -23.64 -8.57
CA ILE A 302 -8.59 -23.02 -9.14
C ILE A 302 -8.73 -22.86 -10.67
N ARG A 303 -9.23 -23.88 -11.39
CA ARG A 303 -9.45 -23.80 -12.84
C ARG A 303 -10.51 -22.77 -13.21
N GLU A 304 -11.60 -22.66 -12.44
CA GLU A 304 -12.65 -21.66 -12.64
C GLU A 304 -12.09 -20.24 -12.47
N GLU A 305 -11.34 -19.97 -11.40
CA GLU A 305 -10.77 -18.63 -11.16
C GLU A 305 -9.69 -18.26 -12.18
N VAL A 306 -8.82 -19.20 -12.58
CA VAL A 306 -7.84 -18.99 -13.66
C VAL A 306 -8.54 -18.72 -15.00
N THR A 307 -9.60 -19.46 -15.32
CA THR A 307 -10.38 -19.25 -16.55
C THR A 307 -11.09 -17.89 -16.54
N ALA A 308 -11.68 -17.51 -15.40
CA ALA A 308 -12.35 -16.22 -15.24
C ALA A 308 -11.36 -15.05 -15.21
N LEU A 309 -10.13 -15.25 -14.70
CA LEU A 309 -9.04 -14.28 -14.79
C LEU A 309 -8.63 -14.06 -16.25
N TRP A 310 -8.45 -15.13 -17.03
CA TRP A 310 -8.17 -15.07 -18.47
C TRP A 310 -9.25 -14.34 -19.30
N GLN A 311 -10.51 -14.40 -18.86
CA GLN A 311 -11.63 -13.72 -19.50
C GLN A 311 -11.85 -12.28 -19.02
N THR A 312 -11.04 -11.79 -18.07
CA THR A 312 -11.15 -10.44 -17.49
C THR A 312 -10.15 -9.49 -18.14
N ASP A 313 -10.62 -8.40 -18.76
CA ASP A 313 -9.77 -7.35 -19.35
C ASP A 313 -8.86 -6.75 -18.27
N GLU A 314 -7.55 -6.98 -18.41
CA GLU A 314 -6.55 -6.79 -17.35
C GLU A 314 -6.19 -5.31 -17.15
N VAL A 315 -6.28 -4.52 -18.23
CA VAL A 315 -5.86 -3.12 -18.31
C VAL A 315 -7.09 -2.21 -18.29
N ARG A 316 -7.08 -1.20 -17.41
CA ARG A 316 -8.09 -0.13 -17.42
C ARG A 316 -8.10 0.63 -18.76
N ARG A 317 -9.30 0.81 -19.32
CA ARG A 317 -9.53 1.60 -20.54
C ARG A 317 -9.51 3.10 -20.30
N GLU A 318 -9.83 3.52 -19.07
CA GLU A 318 -9.92 4.91 -18.63
C GLU A 318 -9.04 5.14 -17.40
N ARG A 319 -8.51 6.37 -17.25
CA ARG A 319 -7.68 6.76 -16.11
C ARG A 319 -8.52 6.72 -14.83
N PRO A 320 -8.05 6.09 -13.72
CA PRO A 320 -8.80 6.05 -12.47
C PRO A 320 -9.04 7.46 -11.92
N THR A 321 -10.22 7.68 -11.33
CA THR A 321 -10.50 8.91 -10.59
C THR A 321 -9.80 8.87 -9.24
N VAL A 322 -9.52 10.03 -8.63
CA VAL A 322 -8.96 10.07 -7.26
C VAL A 322 -9.88 9.33 -6.27
N GLY A 323 -11.21 9.40 -6.47
CA GLY A 323 -12.17 8.65 -5.66
C GLY A 323 -12.07 7.13 -5.80
N ASP A 324 -11.56 6.61 -6.93
CA ASP A 324 -11.26 5.18 -7.07
C ASP A 324 -9.94 4.79 -6.41
N GLU A 325 -8.94 5.67 -6.44
CA GLU A 325 -7.70 5.51 -5.67
C GLU A 325 -7.99 5.49 -4.16
N VAL A 326 -8.88 6.36 -3.66
CA VAL A 326 -9.33 6.38 -2.25
C VAL A 326 -9.98 5.05 -1.87
N LYS A 327 -10.93 4.54 -2.67
CA LYS A 327 -11.58 3.23 -2.44
C LYS A 327 -10.55 2.09 -2.37
N ASN A 328 -9.54 2.12 -3.24
CA ASN A 328 -8.50 1.08 -3.31
C ASN A 328 -7.67 1.03 -2.03
N VAL A 329 -7.19 2.18 -1.53
CA VAL A 329 -6.44 2.25 -0.27
C VAL A 329 -7.29 1.83 0.93
N LEU A 330 -8.57 2.22 0.95
CA LEU A 330 -9.50 1.83 2.00
C LEU A 330 -9.78 0.31 2.03
N TRP A 331 -9.68 -0.40 0.91
CA TRP A 331 -9.82 -1.86 0.89
C TRP A 331 -8.79 -2.57 1.76
N TYR A 332 -7.50 -2.19 1.68
CA TYR A 332 -6.46 -2.74 2.57
C TYR A 332 -6.69 -2.34 4.03
N ALA A 333 -7.15 -1.10 4.26
CA ALA A 333 -7.44 -0.59 5.59
C ALA A 333 -8.58 -1.38 6.28
N GLU A 334 -9.71 -1.54 5.59
CA GLU A 334 -10.92 -2.23 6.07
C GLU A 334 -10.74 -3.76 6.12
N GLY A 335 -10.23 -4.35 5.02
CA GLY A 335 -10.14 -5.79 4.83
C GLY A 335 -9.01 -6.46 5.62
N VAL A 336 -7.90 -5.75 5.83
CA VAL A 336 -6.66 -6.33 6.36
C VAL A 336 -6.16 -5.61 7.61
N LEU A 337 -5.78 -4.33 7.51
CA LEU A 337 -5.11 -3.62 8.60
C LEU A 337 -6.01 -3.44 9.84
N TRP A 338 -7.31 -3.24 9.66
CA TRP A 338 -8.32 -3.18 10.73
C TRP A 338 -8.25 -4.36 11.70
N LYS A 339 -8.02 -5.57 11.17
CA LYS A 339 -7.91 -6.81 11.95
C LYS A 339 -6.59 -6.87 12.75
N LEU A 340 -5.55 -6.18 12.27
CA LEU A 340 -4.21 -6.19 12.86
C LEU A 340 -4.02 -5.12 13.95
N LEU A 341 -4.80 -4.04 13.92
CA LEU A 341 -4.78 -3.00 14.98
C LEU A 341 -4.81 -3.57 16.41
N PRO A 342 -5.69 -4.54 16.77
CA PRO A 342 -5.64 -5.22 18.07
C PRO A 342 -4.70 -6.44 18.11
N ALA A 343 -4.40 -7.09 16.97
CA ALA A 343 -3.57 -8.30 16.95
C ALA A 343 -2.08 -8.01 17.16
N LEU A 344 -1.60 -6.85 16.71
CA LEU A 344 -0.21 -6.40 16.86
C LEU A 344 0.19 -6.17 18.34
N PRO A 345 -0.53 -5.38 19.16
CA PRO A 345 -0.21 -5.22 20.59
C PRO A 345 -0.37 -6.54 21.36
N GLU A 346 -1.33 -7.40 20.99
CA GLU A 346 -1.40 -8.76 21.56
C GLU A 346 -0.14 -9.58 21.21
N ALA A 347 0.34 -9.56 19.97
CA ALA A 347 1.55 -10.28 19.58
C ALA A 347 2.82 -9.75 20.27
N LEU A 348 2.92 -8.42 20.45
CA LEU A 348 3.95 -7.77 21.26
C LEU A 348 3.92 -8.26 22.71
N ALA A 349 2.76 -8.29 23.36
CA ALA A 349 2.61 -8.76 24.73
C ALA A 349 3.08 -10.21 24.91
N HIS A 350 2.63 -11.13 24.05
CA HIS A 350 3.10 -12.52 24.09
C HIS A 350 4.60 -12.67 23.76
N ALA A 351 5.16 -11.80 22.91
CA ALA A 351 6.59 -11.81 22.59
C ALA A 351 7.44 -11.29 23.76
N PHE A 352 6.95 -10.26 24.47
CA PHE A 352 7.55 -9.73 25.70
C PHE A 352 7.53 -10.77 26.82
N GLU A 353 6.38 -11.41 27.07
CA GLU A 353 6.24 -12.49 28.04
C GLU A 353 7.20 -13.65 27.76
N ARG A 354 7.34 -14.07 26.49
CA ARG A 354 8.33 -15.09 26.10
C ARG A 354 9.77 -14.64 26.28
N ALA A 355 10.07 -13.36 26.12
CA ALA A 355 11.41 -12.82 26.21
C ALA A 355 11.86 -12.59 27.66
N TYR A 356 10.99 -12.05 28.51
CA TYR A 356 11.34 -11.61 29.88
C TYR A 356 10.73 -12.46 31.00
N GLY A 357 9.65 -13.21 30.74
CA GLY A 357 8.99 -14.05 31.74
C GLY A 357 7.94 -13.34 32.60
N GLU A 358 7.64 -12.07 32.31
CA GLU A 358 6.66 -11.24 33.01
C GLU A 358 5.62 -10.64 32.03
N PRO A 359 4.38 -10.37 32.46
CA PRO A 359 3.32 -9.86 31.60
C PRO A 359 3.59 -8.43 31.15
N LEU A 360 3.42 -8.15 29.86
CA LEU A 360 3.40 -6.77 29.37
C LEU A 360 2.11 -6.04 29.82
N GLY A 361 0.98 -6.76 29.87
CA GLY A 361 -0.35 -6.16 29.91
C GLY A 361 -0.85 -5.81 28.51
N MET A 362 -1.94 -5.05 28.42
CA MET A 362 -2.40 -4.51 27.14
C MET A 362 -1.92 -3.07 26.97
N GLU A 363 -0.93 -2.88 26.12
CA GLU A 363 -0.56 -1.55 25.63
C GLU A 363 -1.49 -1.10 24.47
N PRO A 364 -1.61 0.22 24.22
CA PRO A 364 -2.18 0.73 22.98
C PRO A 364 -1.47 0.14 21.76
N SER A 365 -2.16 0.06 20.62
CA SER A 365 -1.49 -0.31 19.37
C SER A 365 -0.42 0.74 19.04
N PRO A 366 0.83 0.38 18.72
CA PRO A 366 1.85 1.34 18.28
C PRO A 366 1.58 1.85 16.86
N LEU A 367 0.72 1.14 16.09
CA LEU A 367 0.42 1.46 14.70
C LEU A 367 -0.53 2.66 14.57
N ARG A 368 -0.20 3.59 13.68
CA ARG A 368 -1.08 4.66 13.17
C ARG A 368 -1.11 4.57 11.65
N LEU A 369 -2.27 4.84 11.06
CA LEU A 369 -2.49 4.73 9.63
C LEU A 369 -2.93 6.08 9.07
N HIS A 370 -2.25 6.52 8.02
CA HIS A 370 -2.43 7.81 7.37
C HIS A 370 -2.63 7.60 5.85
N SER A 371 -3.14 8.59 5.14
CA SER A 371 -3.35 8.53 3.68
C SER A 371 -2.97 9.84 2.99
N TRP A 372 -2.30 9.75 1.85
CA TRP A 372 -2.16 10.86 0.91
C TRP A 372 -3.23 10.89 -0.18
N VAL A 373 -4.01 9.82 -0.30
CA VAL A 373 -4.95 9.66 -1.41
C VAL A 373 -6.19 10.49 -1.15
N GLY A 374 -6.42 11.49 -2.01
CA GLY A 374 -7.40 12.55 -1.81
C GLY A 374 -6.85 13.82 -1.14
N GLY A 375 -5.61 13.81 -0.62
CA GLY A 375 -4.99 14.96 0.08
C GLY A 375 -3.71 15.50 -0.58
N ASP A 376 -3.01 14.72 -1.41
CA ASP A 376 -1.78 15.17 -2.06
C ASP A 376 -2.03 15.92 -3.38
N MET A 377 -1.88 17.24 -3.31
CA MET A 377 -2.12 18.20 -4.39
C MET A 377 -0.85 18.53 -5.19
N ASP A 378 0.36 18.06 -4.83
CA ASP A 378 1.64 18.42 -5.48
C ASP A 378 1.61 18.06 -6.98
N GLY A 379 1.36 19.08 -7.80
CA GLY A 379 1.17 18.99 -9.24
C GLY A 379 0.16 17.92 -9.66
N ASN A 380 -0.88 17.70 -8.84
CA ASN A 380 -2.06 16.91 -9.21
C ASN A 380 -3.30 17.82 -9.26
N PRO A 381 -3.65 18.39 -10.43
CA PRO A 381 -4.81 19.27 -10.55
C PRO A 381 -6.15 18.54 -10.30
N MET A 382 -6.17 17.20 -10.33
CA MET A 382 -7.36 16.39 -10.06
C MET A 382 -7.72 16.30 -8.57
N VAL A 383 -6.83 16.71 -7.65
CA VAL A 383 -7.13 16.84 -6.22
C VAL A 383 -7.62 18.26 -5.96
N THR A 384 -8.94 18.43 -6.12
CA THR A 384 -9.64 19.69 -5.84
C THR A 384 -10.04 19.76 -4.35
N PRO A 385 -10.43 20.94 -3.83
CA PRO A 385 -10.97 21.07 -2.46
C PRO A 385 -12.15 20.12 -2.19
N ASP A 386 -13.02 19.89 -3.18
CA ASP A 386 -14.16 18.98 -3.06
C ASP A 386 -13.72 17.50 -3.01
N VAL A 387 -12.59 17.15 -3.64
CA VAL A 387 -11.99 15.81 -3.52
C VAL A 387 -11.37 15.60 -2.14
N VAL A 388 -10.77 16.64 -1.54
CA VAL A 388 -10.29 16.60 -0.15
C VAL A 388 -11.47 16.38 0.82
N GLU A 389 -12.57 17.12 0.64
CA GLU A 389 -13.78 16.98 1.45
C GLU A 389 -14.44 15.61 1.29
N ASP A 390 -14.62 15.12 0.05
CA ASP A 390 -15.20 13.79 -0.20
C ASP A 390 -14.31 12.67 0.37
N ALA A 391 -12.98 12.79 0.25
CA ALA A 391 -12.05 11.82 0.83
C ALA A 391 -12.22 11.72 2.36
N ILE A 392 -12.26 12.85 3.07
CA ILE A 392 -12.50 12.87 4.53
C ILE A 392 -13.87 12.27 4.86
N ALA A 393 -14.93 12.64 4.14
CA ALA A 393 -16.29 12.13 4.38
C ALA A 393 -16.42 10.62 4.11
N VAL A 394 -15.74 10.10 3.07
CA VAL A 394 -15.66 8.67 2.77
C VAL A 394 -14.94 7.93 3.90
N HIS A 395 -13.76 8.42 4.28
CA HIS A 395 -12.95 7.89 5.39
C HIS A 395 -13.76 7.79 6.69
N GLN A 396 -14.45 8.87 7.07
CA GLN A 396 -15.32 8.92 8.24
C GLN A 396 -16.49 7.94 8.14
N GLY A 397 -17.19 7.89 7.01
CA GLY A 397 -18.29 6.95 6.78
C GLY A 397 -17.83 5.48 6.83
N ARG A 398 -16.59 5.16 6.46
CA ARG A 398 -16.02 3.81 6.57
C ARG A 398 -15.66 3.45 8.02
N ALA A 399 -14.99 4.36 8.74
CA ALA A 399 -14.70 4.19 10.17
C ALA A 399 -15.97 3.90 10.98
N LEU A 400 -17.02 4.71 10.79
CA LEU A 400 -18.29 4.57 11.50
C LEU A 400 -19.00 3.24 11.20
N ARG A 401 -18.96 2.74 9.95
CA ARG A 401 -19.54 1.42 9.61
C ARG A 401 -18.80 0.27 10.27
N LEU A 402 -17.46 0.28 10.30
CA LEU A 402 -16.66 -0.74 10.98
C LEU A 402 -16.90 -0.76 12.49
N LEU A 403 -16.97 0.42 13.11
CA LEU A 403 -17.26 0.57 14.55
C LEU A 403 -18.68 0.12 14.89
N LEU A 404 -19.67 0.50 14.08
CA LEU A 404 -21.07 0.07 14.21
C LEU A 404 -21.21 -1.46 14.10
N GLU A 405 -20.52 -2.08 13.15
CA GLU A 405 -20.49 -3.54 13.02
C GLU A 405 -19.79 -4.20 14.22
N GLY A 406 -18.72 -3.58 14.76
CA GLY A 406 -18.08 -3.97 16.02
C GLY A 406 -19.06 -3.97 17.20
N VAL A 407 -19.75 -2.85 17.43
CA VAL A 407 -20.76 -2.68 18.49
C VAL A 407 -21.91 -3.68 18.31
N ARG A 408 -22.40 -3.89 17.09
CA ARG A 408 -23.43 -4.90 16.77
C ARG A 408 -22.98 -6.32 17.13
N ARG A 409 -21.75 -6.72 16.76
CA ARG A 409 -21.19 -8.04 17.13
C ARG A 409 -21.07 -8.20 18.65
N LEU A 410 -20.61 -7.17 19.36
CA LEU A 410 -20.58 -7.18 20.83
C LEU A 410 -21.99 -7.34 21.39
N GLY A 411 -22.96 -6.54 20.93
CA GLY A 411 -24.36 -6.57 21.36
C GLY A 411 -25.10 -7.87 21.02
N SER A 412 -24.66 -8.63 20.02
CA SER A 412 -25.16 -9.99 19.80
C SER A 412 -24.56 -10.98 20.81
N SER A 413 -23.30 -10.80 21.21
CA SER A 413 -22.56 -11.76 22.05
C SER A 413 -22.57 -11.54 23.56
N LEU A 414 -22.82 -10.30 24.03
CA LEU A 414 -22.85 -9.95 25.44
C LEU A 414 -24.29 -10.08 25.98
N SER A 415 -24.62 -11.26 26.49
CA SER A 415 -25.94 -11.67 26.98
C SER A 415 -26.00 -11.84 28.51
N GLN A 416 -25.10 -11.18 29.25
CA GLN A 416 -25.03 -11.30 30.70
C GLN A 416 -26.28 -10.71 31.34
N SER A 417 -26.92 -11.49 32.22
CA SER A 417 -28.20 -11.13 32.84
C SER A 417 -28.05 -10.74 34.30
N THR A 418 -28.85 -9.76 34.74
CA THR A 418 -29.00 -9.35 36.15
C THR A 418 -29.48 -10.45 37.09
N ARG A 419 -29.90 -11.61 36.55
CA ARG A 419 -30.22 -12.81 37.35
C ARG A 419 -28.99 -13.59 37.84
N TYR A 420 -27.83 -13.36 37.22
CA TYR A 420 -26.60 -14.10 37.47
C TYR A 420 -25.38 -13.22 37.78
N VAL A 421 -25.42 -11.95 37.37
CA VAL A 421 -24.32 -10.99 37.54
C VAL A 421 -24.90 -9.62 37.87
N ASP A 422 -24.49 -9.05 38.99
CA ASP A 422 -24.89 -7.70 39.39
C ASP A 422 -24.16 -6.64 38.55
N PRO A 423 -24.87 -5.79 37.79
CA PRO A 423 -24.25 -4.75 36.97
C PRO A 423 -23.77 -3.57 37.84
N PRO A 424 -22.54 -3.06 37.65
CA PRO A 424 -22.04 -1.91 38.39
C PRO A 424 -22.85 -0.63 38.12
N GLU A 425 -22.95 0.22 39.15
CA GLU A 425 -23.74 1.46 39.10
C GLU A 425 -23.39 2.38 37.93
N ALA A 426 -22.10 2.52 37.59
CA ALA A 426 -21.65 3.33 36.45
C ALA A 426 -22.26 2.88 35.10
N LEU A 427 -22.46 1.57 34.90
CA LEU A 427 -23.14 1.05 33.70
C LEU A 427 -24.63 1.39 33.71
N LEU A 428 -25.30 1.25 34.87
CA LEU A 428 -26.72 1.57 35.03
C LEU A 428 -26.98 3.07 34.84
N ALA A 429 -26.14 3.94 35.40
CA ALA A 429 -26.21 5.38 35.24
C ALA A 429 -26.01 5.81 33.78
N SER A 430 -25.04 5.19 33.08
CA SER A 430 -24.83 5.42 31.64
C SER A 430 -26.04 5.02 30.80
N ILE A 431 -26.67 3.86 31.10
CA ILE A 431 -27.91 3.40 30.45
C ILE A 431 -29.09 4.34 30.74
N ALA A 432 -29.20 4.87 31.97
CA ALA A 432 -30.25 5.82 32.34
C ALA A 432 -30.10 7.16 31.60
N SER A 433 -28.87 7.66 31.47
CA SER A 433 -28.55 8.86 30.69
C SER A 433 -28.93 8.69 29.21
N ASP A 434 -28.52 7.57 28.58
CA ASP A 434 -28.91 7.25 27.20
C ASP A 434 -30.43 7.13 27.03
N ALA A 435 -31.12 6.50 27.99
CA ALA A 435 -32.56 6.33 27.94
C ALA A 435 -33.33 7.66 28.06
N ALA A 436 -32.81 8.61 28.85
CA ALA A 436 -33.36 9.97 28.96
C ALA A 436 -33.11 10.79 27.68
N ALA A 437 -31.94 10.65 27.07
CA ALA A 437 -31.59 11.32 25.81
C ALA A 437 -32.32 10.74 24.58
N MET A 438 -32.67 9.44 24.62
CA MET A 438 -33.24 8.70 23.49
C MET A 438 -34.50 7.89 23.89
N PRO A 439 -35.59 8.54 24.34
CA PRO A 439 -36.77 7.85 24.90
C PRO A 439 -37.43 6.89 23.90
N GLY A 440 -37.56 7.26 22.63
CA GLY A 440 -38.10 6.38 21.58
C GLY A 440 -37.19 5.18 21.26
N VAL A 441 -35.88 5.27 21.51
CA VAL A 441 -34.99 4.11 21.44
C VAL A 441 -35.19 3.22 22.66
N ALA A 442 -35.27 3.82 23.86
CA ALA A 442 -35.48 3.11 25.12
C ALA A 442 -36.78 2.28 25.12
N GLU A 443 -37.88 2.83 24.59
CA GLU A 443 -39.17 2.14 24.46
C GLU A 443 -39.07 0.90 23.55
N ARG A 444 -38.51 1.04 22.34
CA ARG A 444 -38.32 -0.07 21.39
C ARG A 444 -37.40 -1.17 21.93
N LEU A 445 -36.39 -0.80 22.74
CA LEU A 445 -35.43 -1.75 23.30
C LEU A 445 -35.95 -2.50 24.53
N ARG A 446 -36.90 -1.92 25.28
CA ARG A 446 -37.36 -2.46 26.56
C ARG A 446 -37.76 -3.94 26.49
N PRO A 447 -38.61 -4.42 25.55
CA PRO A 447 -39.02 -5.82 25.52
C PRO A 447 -37.91 -6.82 25.12
N ARG A 448 -36.81 -6.33 24.54
CA ARG A 448 -35.75 -7.16 23.93
C ARG A 448 -34.42 -7.17 24.70
N THR A 449 -34.30 -6.32 25.72
CA THR A 449 -33.04 -6.12 26.49
C THR A 449 -33.30 -6.01 28.00
N GLU A 450 -34.50 -6.38 28.45
CA GLU A 450 -34.85 -6.39 29.87
C GLU A 450 -34.00 -7.40 30.64
N GLY A 451 -33.35 -6.95 31.70
CA GLY A 451 -32.41 -7.76 32.48
C GLY A 451 -31.07 -8.06 31.80
N GLU A 452 -30.75 -7.48 30.63
CA GLU A 452 -29.46 -7.62 29.92
C GLU A 452 -28.75 -6.26 29.75
N PRO A 453 -28.12 -5.69 30.80
CA PRO A 453 -27.67 -4.29 30.82
C PRO A 453 -26.55 -4.00 29.82
N TRP A 454 -25.56 -4.90 29.67
CA TRP A 454 -24.50 -4.75 28.66
C TRP A 454 -25.06 -4.73 27.24
N ARG A 455 -26.00 -5.63 26.91
CA ARG A 455 -26.70 -5.61 25.63
C ARG A 455 -27.45 -4.30 25.43
N ARG A 456 -28.17 -3.84 26.46
CA ARG A 456 -28.95 -2.61 26.43
C ARG A 456 -28.10 -1.37 26.15
N LYS A 457 -26.95 -1.22 26.83
CA LYS A 457 -26.00 -0.13 26.53
C LYS A 457 -25.51 -0.18 25.09
N LEU A 458 -25.09 -1.36 24.60
CA LEU A 458 -24.62 -1.53 23.23
C LEU A 458 -25.67 -1.18 22.17
N ARG A 459 -26.97 -1.39 22.45
CA ARG A 459 -28.06 -0.98 21.55
C ARG A 459 -28.33 0.53 21.55
N PHE A 460 -28.03 1.24 22.65
CA PHE A 460 -28.01 2.71 22.62
C PHE A 460 -26.79 3.22 21.83
N MET A 461 -25.60 2.65 22.06
CA MET A 461 -24.39 2.99 21.29
C MET A 461 -24.57 2.72 19.78
N GLU A 462 -25.28 1.64 19.42
CA GLU A 462 -25.68 1.35 18.03
C GLU A 462 -26.51 2.49 17.43
N ALA A 463 -27.57 2.95 18.12
CA ALA A 463 -28.40 4.06 17.65
C ALA A 463 -27.60 5.38 17.54
N ARG A 464 -26.70 5.67 18.49
CA ARG A 464 -25.79 6.82 18.43
C ARG A 464 -24.84 6.73 17.23
N LEU A 465 -24.28 5.57 16.92
CA LEU A 465 -23.44 5.34 15.74
C LEU A 465 -24.24 5.40 14.42
N GLU A 466 -25.47 4.90 14.39
CA GLU A 466 -26.39 5.04 13.24
C GLU A 466 -26.68 6.51 12.95
N ALA A 467 -27.01 7.32 13.97
CA ALA A 467 -27.20 8.76 13.82
C ALA A 467 -25.91 9.48 13.39
N SER A 468 -24.75 9.01 13.86
CA SER A 468 -23.44 9.55 13.46
C SER A 468 -23.15 9.28 11.98
N LEU A 469 -23.39 8.06 11.52
CA LEU A 469 -23.24 7.67 10.12
C LEU A 469 -24.23 8.43 9.22
N ALA A 470 -25.50 8.49 9.63
CA ALA A 470 -26.54 9.22 8.91
C ALA A 470 -26.21 10.72 8.79
N ARG A 471 -25.61 11.35 9.80
CA ARG A 471 -25.14 12.75 9.74
C ARG A 471 -24.08 12.96 8.64
N VAL A 472 -23.16 12.02 8.49
CA VAL A 472 -22.06 12.06 7.50
C VAL A 472 -22.58 11.74 6.10
N GLU A 473 -23.43 10.72 5.97
CA GLU A 473 -24.08 10.37 4.70
C GLU A 473 -25.02 11.48 4.22
N ALA A 474 -25.78 12.10 5.13
CA ALA A 474 -26.64 13.25 4.81
C ALA A 474 -25.82 14.40 4.21
N ARG A 475 -24.77 14.87 4.91
CA ARG A 475 -23.87 15.94 4.42
C ARG A 475 -23.26 15.62 3.05
N ARG A 476 -22.86 14.36 2.83
CA ARG A 476 -22.29 13.90 1.56
C ARG A 476 -23.32 13.82 0.43
N SER A 477 -24.58 13.51 0.76
CA SER A 477 -25.68 13.35 -0.22
C SER A 477 -26.50 14.62 -0.50
N SER A 478 -26.58 15.55 0.46
CA SER A 478 -27.46 16.73 0.42
C SER A 478 -27.04 17.74 -0.63
N GLY A 479 -25.84 17.61 -1.19
CA GLY A 479 -25.36 18.56 -2.18
C GLY A 479 -25.00 19.92 -1.57
N GLU A 480 -24.55 19.96 -0.31
CA GLU A 480 -23.72 21.07 0.23
C GLU A 480 -22.32 21.16 -0.46
N ARG A 481 -22.19 20.57 -1.65
CA ARG A 481 -21.51 21.22 -2.79
C ARG A 481 -22.13 22.60 -2.99
N THR A 482 -21.71 23.57 -2.19
CA THR A 482 -22.20 24.93 -2.26
C THR A 482 -22.01 25.51 -3.66
N GLN A 483 -23.11 25.58 -4.42
CA GLN A 483 -23.27 26.58 -5.49
C GLN A 483 -23.22 28.02 -4.93
N ALA A 484 -23.23 28.18 -3.61
CA ALA A 484 -22.57 29.30 -2.94
C ALA A 484 -21.05 29.23 -3.15
N SER A 485 -20.65 29.60 -4.37
CA SER A 485 -19.46 30.39 -4.64
C SER A 485 -18.08 29.73 -4.49
N HIS A 486 -17.51 29.36 -5.64
CA HIS A 486 -16.08 29.59 -5.93
C HIS A 486 -15.73 31.11 -6.00
N SER A 487 -16.69 32.02 -5.80
CA SER A 487 -16.36 33.41 -5.46
C SER A 487 -16.01 33.52 -3.98
N ILE A 488 -14.72 33.69 -3.71
CA ILE A 488 -14.26 34.40 -2.52
C ILE A 488 -15.05 35.71 -2.43
N VAL A 489 -15.82 35.84 -1.37
CA VAL A 489 -16.50 37.09 -1.05
C VAL A 489 -15.46 38.01 -0.45
N LEU A 490 -15.08 39.04 -1.20
CA LEU A 490 -14.29 40.15 -0.70
C LEU A 490 -15.16 40.91 0.32
N GLY A 491 -15.00 40.58 1.60
CA GLY A 491 -15.53 41.39 2.68
C GLY A 491 -14.76 42.71 2.78
N ALA A 492 -15.39 43.74 3.36
CA ALA A 492 -14.76 45.05 3.55
C ALA A 492 -13.50 45.05 4.45
N SER A 493 -13.17 43.90 5.06
CA SER A 493 -12.01 43.66 5.90
C SER A 493 -11.10 42.51 5.43
N GLY A 494 -11.33 41.93 4.24
CA GLY A 494 -10.47 40.88 3.67
C GLY A 494 -11.21 39.66 3.11
N ILE A 495 -10.44 38.63 2.73
CA ILE A 495 -10.95 37.32 2.30
C ILE A 495 -11.60 36.64 3.51
N ALA A 496 -12.93 36.56 3.52
CA ALA A 496 -13.69 35.94 4.60
C ALA A 496 -14.48 34.73 4.07
N PRO A 497 -14.56 33.61 4.81
CA PRO A 497 -15.38 32.47 4.41
C PRO A 497 -16.87 32.85 4.45
N ALA A 498 -17.65 32.34 3.49
CA ALA A 498 -19.10 32.36 3.62
C ALA A 498 -19.49 31.55 4.88
N PRO A 499 -20.36 32.09 5.76
CA PRO A 499 -20.74 31.37 6.97
C PRO A 499 -21.50 30.08 6.61
N ILE A 500 -20.89 28.94 6.91
CA ILE A 500 -21.55 27.64 6.82
C ILE A 500 -22.63 27.62 7.90
N ALA A 501 -23.89 27.80 7.50
CA ALA A 501 -25.02 27.65 8.41
C ALA A 501 -25.00 26.22 8.97
N PRO A 502 -25.06 26.03 10.30
CA PRO A 502 -25.14 24.68 10.85
C PRO A 502 -26.45 24.04 10.41
N ALA A 503 -26.36 23.05 9.52
CA ALA A 503 -27.48 22.22 9.12
C ALA A 503 -28.20 21.71 10.39
N GLY A 504 -29.52 21.90 10.46
CA GLY A 504 -30.30 21.75 11.69
C GLY A 504 -30.09 20.39 12.37
N ASP A 505 -29.28 20.39 13.44
CA ASP A 505 -28.79 19.17 14.11
C ASP A 505 -29.88 18.35 14.83
N GLY A 506 -31.14 18.81 14.83
CA GLY A 506 -32.25 18.16 15.53
C GLY A 506 -32.49 16.70 15.12
N ALA A 507 -32.26 16.36 13.85
CA ALA A 507 -32.36 14.98 13.36
C ALA A 507 -31.19 14.08 13.82
N PHE A 508 -30.07 14.67 14.25
CA PHE A 508 -28.83 13.98 14.62
C PHE A 508 -28.43 14.22 16.09
N ALA A 509 -29.36 14.68 16.93
CA ALA A 509 -29.08 15.21 18.26
C ALA A 509 -28.34 14.24 19.21
N HIS A 510 -28.46 12.92 19.00
CA HIS A 510 -27.82 11.88 19.81
C HIS A 510 -26.58 11.24 19.15
N ALA A 511 -26.17 11.72 17.96
CA ALA A 511 -24.94 11.28 17.31
C ALA A 511 -23.71 11.51 18.21
N TYR A 512 -22.71 10.63 18.13
CA TYR A 512 -21.38 10.91 18.64
C TYR A 512 -20.79 12.08 17.84
N ARG A 513 -20.35 13.14 18.54
CA ARG A 513 -19.69 14.28 17.88
C ARG A 513 -18.20 14.00 17.71
N ARG A 514 -17.58 13.31 18.67
CA ARG A 514 -16.16 12.94 18.66
C ARG A 514 -15.96 11.46 19.02
N SER A 515 -14.83 10.88 18.60
CA SER A 515 -14.50 9.47 18.86
C SER A 515 -14.35 9.16 20.34
N GLU A 516 -13.89 10.12 21.13
CA GLU A 516 -13.57 10.00 22.55
C GLU A 516 -14.83 9.70 23.39
N GLU A 517 -16.02 10.11 22.91
CA GLU A 517 -17.30 9.75 23.51
C GLU A 517 -17.63 8.25 23.33
N LEU A 518 -17.33 7.67 22.16
CA LEU A 518 -17.49 6.24 21.92
C LEU A 518 -16.45 5.43 22.71
N GLU A 519 -15.22 5.94 22.81
CA GLU A 519 -14.16 5.36 23.62
C GLU A 519 -14.58 5.29 25.10
N ALA A 520 -15.13 6.38 25.66
CA ALA A 520 -15.68 6.41 27.02
C ALA A 520 -16.82 5.40 27.23
N ASP A 521 -17.77 5.28 26.29
CA ASP A 521 -18.84 4.28 26.38
C ASP A 521 -18.30 2.84 26.33
N LEU A 522 -17.29 2.56 25.51
CA LEU A 522 -16.60 1.26 25.45
C LEU A 522 -15.78 0.99 26.73
N GLU A 523 -15.20 2.00 27.36
CA GLU A 523 -14.50 1.91 28.64
C GLU A 523 -15.45 1.59 29.79
N VAL A 524 -16.66 2.15 29.82
CA VAL A 524 -17.71 1.78 30.79
C VAL A 524 -18.08 0.30 30.64
N ILE A 525 -18.22 -0.21 29.42
CA ILE A 525 -18.49 -1.64 29.18
C ILE A 525 -17.30 -2.51 29.60
N ALA A 526 -16.07 -2.15 29.23
CA ALA A 526 -14.87 -2.92 29.58
C ALA A 526 -14.65 -2.96 31.11
N SER A 527 -14.79 -1.82 31.78
CA SER A 527 -14.59 -1.70 33.23
C SER A 527 -15.70 -2.38 34.02
N SER A 528 -16.96 -2.31 33.56
CA SER A 528 -18.06 -3.03 34.21
C SER A 528 -17.94 -4.55 34.06
N LEU A 529 -17.49 -5.05 32.90
CA LEU A 529 -17.17 -6.48 32.75
C LEU A 529 -16.02 -6.88 33.68
N ALA A 530 -14.93 -6.10 33.75
CA ALA A 530 -13.80 -6.39 34.63
C ALA A 530 -14.21 -6.46 36.12
N ALA A 531 -15.04 -5.52 36.59
CA ALA A 531 -15.58 -5.52 37.95
C ALA A 531 -16.41 -6.78 38.27
N CYS A 532 -17.08 -7.35 37.28
CA CYS A 532 -17.85 -8.59 37.38
C CYS A 532 -17.03 -9.87 37.07
N GLN A 533 -15.69 -9.81 37.12
CA GLN A 533 -14.78 -10.92 36.74
C GLN A 533 -14.98 -11.43 35.29
N GLY A 534 -15.48 -10.56 34.41
CA GLY A 534 -15.89 -10.84 33.04
C GLY A 534 -14.77 -11.02 32.01
N ALA A 535 -13.53 -11.27 32.44
CA ALA A 535 -12.36 -11.44 31.57
C ALA A 535 -12.61 -12.46 30.43
N ASN A 536 -13.21 -13.60 30.78
CA ASN A 536 -13.62 -14.65 29.83
C ASN A 536 -15.05 -14.47 29.29
N ALA A 537 -15.83 -13.55 29.87
CA ALA A 537 -17.21 -13.25 29.48
C ALA A 537 -17.32 -12.20 28.35
N GLY A 538 -16.20 -11.79 27.75
CA GLY A 538 -16.17 -10.89 26.59
C GLY A 538 -15.42 -9.59 26.80
N GLU A 539 -14.86 -9.32 27.98
CA GLU A 539 -14.04 -8.14 28.27
C GLU A 539 -12.93 -7.95 27.21
N ARG A 540 -12.20 -9.00 26.85
CA ARG A 540 -11.18 -8.97 25.78
C ARG A 540 -11.75 -8.55 24.42
N ARG A 541 -13.01 -8.88 24.09
CA ARG A 541 -13.66 -8.47 22.83
C ARG A 541 -13.95 -6.98 22.82
N VAL A 542 -14.45 -6.44 23.94
CA VAL A 542 -14.70 -4.99 24.11
C VAL A 542 -13.38 -4.22 24.07
N LYS A 543 -12.36 -4.70 24.80
CA LYS A 543 -11.00 -4.15 24.82
C LYS A 543 -10.35 -4.10 23.43
N ARG A 544 -10.56 -5.11 22.57
CA ARG A 544 -10.12 -5.08 21.17
C ARG A 544 -10.81 -4.00 20.35
N LEU A 545 -12.14 -3.82 20.50
CA LEU A 545 -12.86 -2.75 19.79
C LEU A 545 -12.48 -1.36 20.30
N LEU A 546 -12.23 -1.19 21.60
CA LEU A 546 -11.71 0.04 22.19
C LEU A 546 -10.31 0.37 21.65
N ALA A 547 -9.42 -0.61 21.53
CA ALA A 547 -8.10 -0.43 20.91
C ALA A 547 -8.20 -0.03 19.42
N GLN A 548 -9.18 -0.59 18.68
CA GLN A 548 -9.48 -0.15 17.32
C GLN A 548 -9.98 1.30 17.31
N ALA A 549 -11.01 1.64 18.08
CA ALA A 549 -11.59 2.99 18.16
C ALA A 549 -10.52 4.06 18.46
N ARG A 550 -9.69 3.84 19.48
CA ARG A 550 -8.56 4.72 19.84
C ARG A 550 -7.58 4.93 18.67
N ALA A 551 -7.27 3.86 17.94
CA ALA A 551 -6.31 3.89 16.84
C ALA A 551 -6.82 4.59 15.57
N VAL A 552 -8.13 4.55 15.30
CA VAL A 552 -8.73 5.06 14.04
C VAL A 552 -9.65 6.28 14.17
N GLY A 553 -10.05 6.63 15.40
CA GLY A 553 -11.12 7.57 15.68
C GLY A 553 -12.34 7.40 14.75
N PHE A 554 -12.84 8.52 14.23
CA PHE A 554 -13.82 8.55 13.15
C PHE A 554 -13.20 8.92 11.79
N HIS A 555 -11.98 8.46 11.48
CA HIS A 555 -11.30 8.76 10.21
C HIS A 555 -10.69 7.52 9.51
N LEU A 556 -10.51 6.39 10.19
CA LEU A 556 -9.88 5.15 9.65
C LEU A 556 -8.40 5.32 9.29
N LEU A 557 -8.10 6.23 8.38
CA LEU A 557 -6.77 6.73 8.03
C LEU A 557 -6.80 8.25 8.18
N GLU A 558 -5.86 8.84 8.92
CA GLU A 558 -5.71 10.31 8.99
C GLU A 558 -5.29 10.82 7.59
N LEU A 559 -6.07 11.74 7.00
CA LEU A 559 -5.72 12.31 5.70
C LEU A 559 -4.61 13.35 5.90
N GLU A 560 -3.63 13.38 5.00
CA GLU A 560 -2.57 14.38 4.99
C GLU A 560 -2.69 15.26 3.75
N LEU A 561 -2.73 16.58 3.96
CA LEU A 561 -2.69 17.55 2.89
C LEU A 561 -1.23 17.74 2.44
N ARG A 562 -0.97 17.75 1.14
CA ARG A 562 0.36 18.09 0.60
C ARG A 562 0.25 19.11 -0.52
N ALA A 563 1.04 20.18 -0.42
CA ALA A 563 1.08 21.28 -1.38
C ALA A 563 2.54 21.62 -1.76
N LEU A 564 2.72 22.46 -2.78
CA LEU A 564 4.02 23.06 -3.13
C LEU A 564 4.22 24.34 -2.31
N SER A 565 5.46 24.61 -1.89
CA SER A 565 5.80 25.85 -1.16
C SER A 565 5.49 27.13 -1.96
N SER A 566 5.50 27.06 -3.30
CA SER A 566 5.07 28.13 -4.22
C SER A 566 3.60 28.48 -4.07
N ASP A 567 2.72 27.47 -4.07
CA ASP A 567 1.27 27.67 -3.99
C ASP A 567 0.88 28.35 -2.66
N VAL A 568 1.62 28.03 -1.58
CA VAL A 568 1.48 28.64 -0.26
C VAL A 568 1.99 30.09 -0.24
N LYS A 569 3.11 30.39 -0.92
CA LYS A 569 3.65 31.75 -1.06
C LYS A 569 2.65 32.67 -1.77
N ASP A 570 2.09 32.22 -2.89
CA ASP A 570 1.07 32.96 -3.64
C ASP A 570 -0.18 33.21 -2.77
N ALA A 571 -0.66 32.18 -2.06
CA ALA A 571 -1.77 32.30 -1.14
C ALA A 571 -1.52 33.30 0.00
N ALA A 572 -0.33 33.25 0.63
CA ALA A 572 0.04 34.16 1.70
C ALA A 572 0.24 35.60 1.20
N ALA A 573 0.77 35.78 -0.02
CA ALA A 573 0.90 37.09 -0.65
C ALA A 573 -0.45 37.71 -0.99
N TRP A 574 -1.40 36.91 -1.48
CA TRP A 574 -2.76 37.33 -1.79
C TRP A 574 -3.59 37.67 -0.54
N LEU A 575 -3.52 36.83 0.52
CA LEU A 575 -4.13 37.15 1.82
C LEU A 575 -3.63 38.48 2.41
N ARG A 576 -2.36 38.84 2.15
CA ARG A 576 -1.77 40.14 2.55
C ARG A 576 -2.05 41.30 1.59
N GLY A 577 -2.76 41.07 0.48
CA GLY A 577 -2.98 42.07 -0.58
C GLY A 577 -1.71 42.47 -1.36
N THR A 578 -0.61 41.74 -1.16
CA THR A 578 0.70 41.98 -1.81
C THR A 578 0.88 41.19 -3.12
N GLY A 579 -0.02 40.26 -3.41
CA GLY A 579 -0.05 39.44 -4.62
C GLY A 579 -1.46 39.29 -5.19
N GLY A 580 -1.56 38.86 -6.45
CA GLY A 580 -2.83 38.61 -7.12
C GLY A 580 -3.43 37.23 -6.80
N ARG A 581 -4.72 37.05 -7.12
CA ARG A 581 -5.39 35.74 -7.13
C ARG A 581 -4.77 34.85 -8.21
N THR A 582 -4.22 33.70 -7.81
CA THR A 582 -3.79 32.63 -8.73
C THR A 582 -4.64 31.38 -8.48
N ASP A 583 -4.87 30.57 -9.52
CA ASP A 583 -5.65 29.31 -9.41
C ASP A 583 -5.05 28.37 -8.35
N ALA A 584 -3.71 28.35 -8.24
CA ALA A 584 -2.99 27.55 -7.25
C ALA A 584 -3.26 28.03 -5.81
N ALA A 585 -3.17 29.35 -5.58
CA ALA A 585 -3.45 29.96 -4.29
C ALA A 585 -4.91 29.75 -3.85
N GLU A 586 -5.86 29.94 -4.76
CA GLU A 586 -7.29 29.72 -4.51
C GLU A 586 -7.60 28.28 -4.18
N ARG A 587 -7.06 27.34 -4.97
CA ARG A 587 -7.22 25.91 -4.74
C ARG A 587 -6.65 25.50 -3.38
N PHE A 588 -5.51 26.05 -2.97
CA PHE A 588 -4.91 25.78 -1.66
C PHE A 588 -5.73 26.34 -0.49
N LEU A 589 -6.10 27.63 -0.52
CA LEU A 589 -6.91 28.25 0.53
C LEU A 589 -8.29 27.60 0.67
N SER A 590 -8.91 27.25 -0.47
CA SER A 590 -10.18 26.52 -0.49
C SER A 590 -10.06 25.13 0.14
N ALA A 591 -8.95 24.41 -0.10
CA ALA A 591 -8.69 23.14 0.56
C ALA A 591 -8.51 23.31 2.08
N LEU A 592 -7.84 24.37 2.55
CA LEU A 592 -7.73 24.66 3.98
C LEU A 592 -9.10 24.96 4.63
N TRP A 593 -10.00 25.71 3.96
CA TRP A 593 -11.37 25.93 4.46
C TRP A 593 -12.18 24.63 4.55
N LYS A 594 -12.05 23.76 3.54
CA LYS A 594 -12.69 22.42 3.57
C LYS A 594 -12.15 21.55 4.71
N VAL A 595 -10.83 21.60 4.96
CA VAL A 595 -10.22 20.94 6.13
C VAL A 595 -10.73 21.53 7.45
N ALA A 596 -10.87 22.87 7.57
CA ALA A 596 -11.43 23.51 8.77
C ALA A 596 -12.87 23.04 9.05
N ALA A 597 -13.74 23.09 8.05
CA ALA A 597 -15.13 22.62 8.16
C ALA A 597 -15.21 21.12 8.52
N ALA A 598 -14.31 20.30 7.96
CA ALA A 598 -14.21 18.89 8.29
C ALA A 598 -13.76 18.67 9.75
N GLN A 599 -12.74 19.39 10.22
CA GLN A 599 -12.23 19.30 11.60
C GLN A 599 -13.30 19.62 12.65
N GLU A 600 -14.17 20.60 12.42
CA GLU A 600 -15.32 20.88 13.32
C GLU A 600 -16.27 19.68 13.48
N SER A 601 -16.35 18.82 12.46
CA SER A 601 -17.35 17.76 12.38
C SER A 601 -16.85 16.35 12.69
N ALA A 602 -15.55 16.12 12.49
CA ALA A 602 -14.87 14.82 12.59
C ALA A 602 -13.65 14.84 13.53
N GLY A 603 -13.32 16.01 14.09
CA GLY A 603 -12.13 16.25 14.92
C GLY A 603 -10.86 16.51 14.10
N GLU A 604 -9.83 17.06 14.76
CA GLU A 604 -8.53 17.41 14.12
C GLU A 604 -7.91 16.24 13.35
N ARG A 605 -7.99 15.02 13.89
CA ARG A 605 -7.43 13.79 13.27
C ARG A 605 -8.07 13.41 11.92
N SER A 606 -9.10 14.12 11.45
CA SER A 606 -9.63 13.94 10.08
C SER A 606 -8.63 14.38 9.01
N CYS A 607 -8.00 15.54 9.21
CA CYS A 607 -6.85 16.04 8.45
C CYS A 607 -6.16 17.12 9.29
N ARG A 608 -4.98 16.82 9.84
CA ARG A 608 -4.18 17.77 10.64
C ARG A 608 -2.73 17.89 10.20
N THR A 609 -2.30 17.21 9.14
CA THR A 609 -0.92 17.25 8.67
C THR A 609 -0.87 17.98 7.33
N LEU A 610 -0.04 19.03 7.22
CA LEU A 610 0.23 19.76 5.97
C LEU A 610 1.72 19.63 5.59
N ILE A 611 1.99 18.95 4.49
CA ILE A 611 3.33 18.72 3.95
C ILE A 611 3.66 19.75 2.87
N LEU A 612 4.79 20.44 3.03
CA LEU A 612 5.27 21.48 2.12
C LEU A 612 6.39 20.95 1.22
N SER A 613 6.00 20.52 0.02
CA SER A 613 6.92 20.04 -1.02
C SER A 613 7.80 21.17 -1.54
N MET A 614 9.05 20.88 -1.89
CA MET A 614 10.06 21.88 -2.26
C MET A 614 10.22 22.99 -1.20
N THR A 615 10.45 22.63 0.06
CA THR A 615 10.81 23.60 1.11
C THR A 615 12.27 24.05 0.95
N HIS A 616 12.51 25.36 0.97
CA HIS A 616 13.84 25.97 0.84
C HIS A 616 14.23 26.92 1.98
N GLY A 617 13.31 27.30 2.87
CA GLY A 617 13.63 28.18 4.01
C GLY A 617 12.54 28.24 5.09
N ALA A 618 12.88 28.79 6.25
CA ALA A 618 11.97 28.90 7.40
C ALA A 618 10.69 29.71 7.07
N LYS A 619 10.83 30.72 6.21
CA LYS A 619 9.72 31.54 5.72
C LYS A 619 8.57 30.71 5.13
N ASP A 620 8.89 29.62 4.41
CA ASP A 620 7.90 28.76 3.75
C ASP A 620 6.88 28.17 4.76
N LEU A 621 7.37 27.78 5.94
CA LEU A 621 6.53 27.21 7.00
C LEU A 621 5.77 28.31 7.77
N LEU A 622 6.38 29.48 7.95
CA LEU A 622 5.72 30.64 8.57
C LEU A 622 4.56 31.15 7.69
N GLU A 623 4.71 31.09 6.36
CA GLU A 623 3.64 31.42 5.42
C GLU A 623 2.53 30.37 5.41
N ALA A 624 2.85 29.08 5.56
CA ALA A 624 1.85 28.03 5.75
C ALA A 624 1.07 28.20 7.06
N LEU A 625 1.73 28.56 8.17
CA LEU A 625 1.06 28.88 9.44
C LEU A 625 0.14 30.09 9.33
N TYR A 626 0.56 31.13 8.60
CA TYR A 626 -0.27 32.29 8.32
C TYR A 626 -1.51 31.90 7.52
N CYS A 627 -1.36 31.16 6.41
CA CYS A 627 -2.50 30.66 5.64
C CYS A 627 -3.45 29.79 6.49
N ALA A 628 -2.91 28.88 7.32
CA ALA A 628 -3.73 28.06 8.21
C ALA A 628 -4.55 28.92 9.21
N LYS A 629 -3.93 29.95 9.80
CA LYS A 629 -4.62 30.87 10.71
C LYS A 629 -5.76 31.61 10.01
N GLU A 630 -5.49 32.26 8.88
CA GLU A 630 -6.50 33.01 8.13
C GLU A 630 -7.58 32.11 7.49
N SER A 631 -7.30 30.82 7.31
CA SER A 631 -8.27 29.80 6.88
C SER A 631 -9.12 29.18 8.01
N GLY A 632 -9.11 29.75 9.22
CA GLY A 632 -9.94 29.26 10.34
C GLY A 632 -9.41 27.99 11.01
N LEU A 633 -8.15 27.62 10.76
CA LEU A 633 -7.47 26.52 11.44
C LEU A 633 -6.67 26.99 12.65
N TRP A 634 -7.01 28.15 13.24
CA TRP A 634 -6.45 28.63 14.50
C TRP A 634 -7.24 28.12 15.70
N ASP A 635 -6.56 27.63 16.73
CA ASP A 635 -7.15 27.39 18.04
C ASP A 635 -6.85 28.58 18.97
N PRO A 636 -7.86 29.38 19.37
CA PRO A 636 -7.65 30.53 20.25
C PRO A 636 -7.33 30.14 21.71
N THR A 637 -7.58 28.90 22.12
CA THR A 637 -7.32 28.39 23.48
C THR A 637 -5.88 27.93 23.65
N ARG A 638 -5.32 27.29 22.61
CA ARG A 638 -3.90 26.86 22.58
C ARG A 638 -2.96 27.90 21.96
N GLU A 639 -3.51 28.97 21.37
CA GLU A 639 -2.79 30.00 20.62
C GLU A 639 -1.87 29.42 19.53
N CYS A 640 -2.40 28.47 18.76
CA CYS A 640 -1.64 27.77 17.71
C CYS A 640 -2.54 27.28 16.58
N ALA A 641 -1.94 26.99 15.42
CA ALA A 641 -2.66 26.31 14.33
C ALA A 641 -3.01 24.85 14.70
N ARG A 642 -4.15 24.38 14.22
CA ARG A 642 -4.65 22.99 14.31
C ARG A 642 -3.97 22.03 13.32
N LEU A 643 -3.04 22.54 12.51
CA LEU A 643 -2.22 21.78 11.57
C LEU A 643 -0.79 21.62 12.06
N ASP A 644 -0.24 20.43 11.87
CA ASP A 644 1.18 20.10 11.94
C ASP A 644 1.83 20.47 10.59
N ILE A 645 2.71 21.47 10.57
CA ILE A 645 3.40 21.94 9.35
C ILE A 645 4.71 21.17 9.15
N VAL A 646 4.75 20.34 8.11
CA VAL A 646 5.84 19.40 7.83
C VAL A 646 6.64 19.88 6.60
N PRO A 647 7.88 20.37 6.76
CA PRO A 647 8.73 20.67 5.63
C PRO A 647 9.15 19.37 4.94
N LEU A 648 9.10 19.35 3.61
CA LEU A 648 9.65 18.28 2.78
C LEU A 648 10.89 18.80 2.03
N PHE A 649 12.05 18.27 2.41
CA PHE A 649 13.35 18.55 1.78
C PHE A 649 13.65 17.48 0.72
N GLU A 650 13.70 17.87 -0.57
CA GLU A 650 13.80 16.96 -1.73
C GLU A 650 15.10 17.11 -2.54
N THR A 651 15.70 18.30 -2.58
CA THR A 651 16.95 18.56 -3.33
C THR A 651 18.18 18.41 -2.44
N LEU A 652 19.37 18.26 -3.04
CA LEU A 652 20.63 18.17 -2.28
C LEU A 652 20.83 19.40 -1.39
N ASP A 653 20.73 20.60 -1.99
CA ASP A 653 20.92 21.87 -1.27
C ASP A 653 19.90 22.06 -0.13
N ALA A 654 18.66 21.56 -0.31
CA ALA A 654 17.63 21.62 0.72
C ALA A 654 17.90 20.64 1.88
N LEU A 655 18.41 19.44 1.61
CA LEU A 655 18.83 18.48 2.64
C LEU A 655 20.02 19.02 3.45
N ASP A 656 20.98 19.67 2.81
CA ASP A 656 22.13 20.27 3.47
C ASP A 656 21.77 21.54 4.26
N ALA A 657 20.81 22.34 3.78
CA ALA A 657 20.29 23.50 4.51
C ALA A 657 19.33 23.15 5.67
N ALA A 658 18.69 21.97 5.64
CA ALA A 658 17.62 21.60 6.57
C ALA A 658 17.95 21.77 8.07
N PRO A 659 19.15 21.42 8.58
CA PRO A 659 19.52 21.67 9.98
C PRO A 659 19.59 23.16 10.33
N GLY A 660 20.00 24.02 9.38
CA GLY A 660 20.01 25.47 9.56
C GLY A 660 18.60 26.05 9.62
N ILE A 661 17.73 25.61 8.69
CA ILE A 661 16.32 25.99 8.62
C ILE A 661 15.57 25.64 9.90
N LEU A 662 15.80 24.45 10.48
CA LEU A 662 15.21 24.09 11.77
C LEU A 662 15.72 24.95 12.93
N ARG A 663 17.01 25.32 12.98
CA ARG A 663 17.52 26.23 14.02
C ARG A 663 16.88 27.61 13.94
N GLU A 664 16.70 28.15 12.74
CA GLU A 664 16.00 29.43 12.51
C GLU A 664 14.54 29.35 13.00
N LEU A 665 13.82 28.29 12.64
CA LEU A 665 12.45 28.03 13.08
C LEU A 665 12.33 27.88 14.61
N PHE A 666 13.22 27.10 15.24
CA PHE A 666 13.16 26.84 16.69
C PHE A 666 13.62 28.04 17.53
N ALA A 667 14.36 28.99 16.93
CA ALA A 667 14.68 30.29 17.53
C ALA A 667 13.51 31.30 17.44
N ASN A 668 12.55 31.10 16.53
CA ASN A 668 11.35 31.93 16.43
C ASN A 668 10.34 31.61 17.55
N PRO A 669 9.99 32.55 18.45
CA PRO A 669 9.12 32.26 19.59
C PRO A 669 7.72 31.78 19.20
N VAL A 670 7.15 32.31 18.11
CA VAL A 670 5.80 31.95 17.62
C VAL A 670 5.79 30.52 17.09
N TYR A 671 6.82 30.16 16.31
CA TYR A 671 6.95 28.80 15.78
C TYR A 671 7.26 27.79 16.91
N ARG A 672 8.15 28.15 17.84
CA ARG A 672 8.46 27.33 19.02
C ARG A 672 7.23 27.06 19.89
N HIS A 673 6.39 28.07 20.14
CA HIS A 673 5.12 27.91 20.86
C HIS A 673 4.15 27.00 20.10
N HIS A 674 3.99 27.20 18.79
CA HIS A 674 3.17 26.33 17.95
C HIS A 674 3.62 24.85 18.04
N VAL A 675 4.91 24.58 17.84
CA VAL A 675 5.47 23.22 17.94
C VAL A 675 5.28 22.63 19.35
N ALA A 676 5.40 23.44 20.41
CA ALA A 676 5.11 22.99 21.77
C ALA A 676 3.62 22.63 21.97
N CYS A 677 2.68 23.40 21.41
CA CYS A 677 1.24 23.08 21.40
C CYS A 677 0.96 21.74 20.66
N ARG A 678 1.69 21.46 19.58
CA ARG A 678 1.55 20.22 18.79
C ARG A 678 2.32 19.03 19.39
N GLY A 679 3.29 19.30 20.26
CA GLY A 679 4.07 18.32 21.02
C GLY A 679 5.27 17.71 20.30
N GLN A 680 5.48 18.00 19.01
CA GLN A 680 6.65 17.55 18.23
C GLN A 680 6.78 18.36 16.93
N GLN A 681 8.00 18.42 16.38
CA GLN A 681 8.22 18.75 14.98
C GLN A 681 8.23 17.44 14.16
N GLU A 682 7.53 17.41 13.03
CA GLU A 682 7.72 16.37 12.01
C GLU A 682 8.46 16.98 10.81
N VAL A 683 9.42 16.26 10.25
CA VAL A 683 10.19 16.68 9.04
C VAL A 683 10.20 15.53 8.05
N MET A 684 9.84 15.82 6.80
CA MET A 684 9.86 14.84 5.73
C MET A 684 11.12 14.98 4.88
N ILE A 685 11.70 13.84 4.49
CA ILE A 685 12.87 13.76 3.63
C ILE A 685 12.56 12.96 2.36
N GLY A 686 12.88 13.55 1.21
CA GLY A 686 12.67 12.99 -0.11
C GLY A 686 13.91 12.21 -0.59
N TYR A 687 13.69 10.98 -1.05
CA TYR A 687 14.76 10.08 -1.53
C TYR A 687 14.90 10.06 -3.06
N SER A 688 13.77 10.17 -3.74
CA SER A 688 13.66 9.78 -5.15
C SER A 688 14.03 10.90 -6.12
N ASP A 689 13.69 12.16 -5.80
CA ASP A 689 14.00 13.33 -6.63
C ASP A 689 15.50 13.69 -6.54
N SER A 690 16.13 13.66 -5.36
CA SER A 690 17.58 13.87 -5.21
C SER A 690 18.39 12.81 -5.98
N GLY A 691 17.98 11.55 -5.92
CA GLY A 691 18.62 10.47 -6.71
C GLY A 691 18.56 10.67 -8.23
N LYS A 692 17.56 11.40 -8.74
CA LYS A 692 17.48 11.79 -10.16
C LYS A 692 18.49 12.89 -10.50
N GLU A 693 18.74 13.81 -9.58
CA GLU A 693 19.56 15.01 -9.76
C GLU A 693 21.07 14.76 -9.59
N VAL A 694 21.45 13.94 -8.58
CA VAL A 694 22.84 13.76 -8.15
C VAL A 694 23.33 12.31 -8.16
N GLY A 695 22.48 11.35 -8.53
CA GLY A 695 22.82 9.93 -8.54
C GLY A 695 22.73 9.26 -7.15
N LEU A 696 22.86 7.93 -7.13
CA LEU A 696 22.55 7.11 -5.96
C LEU A 696 23.41 7.44 -4.73
N LEU A 697 24.74 7.46 -4.88
CA LEU A 697 25.65 7.61 -3.74
C LEU A 697 25.56 8.98 -3.07
N ALA A 698 25.45 10.06 -3.85
CA ALA A 698 25.32 11.41 -3.30
C ALA A 698 23.96 11.66 -2.66
N ALA A 699 22.88 11.11 -3.22
CA ALA A 699 21.59 11.14 -2.54
C ALA A 699 21.66 10.39 -1.19
N ALA A 700 22.26 9.19 -1.17
CA ALA A 700 22.44 8.40 0.05
C ALA A 700 23.27 9.16 1.11
N ALA A 701 24.44 9.70 0.75
CA ALA A 701 25.29 10.45 1.68
C ALA A 701 24.57 11.67 2.28
N ALA A 702 23.92 12.49 1.44
CA ALA A 702 23.15 13.64 1.90
C ALA A 702 21.99 13.23 2.85
N LEU A 703 21.29 12.15 2.56
CA LEU A 703 20.23 11.61 3.42
C LEU A 703 20.77 11.15 4.77
N TYR A 704 21.88 10.40 4.79
CA TYR A 704 22.51 9.97 6.05
C TYR A 704 22.94 11.17 6.90
N ARG A 705 23.60 12.15 6.26
CA ARG A 705 24.05 13.40 6.88
C ARG A 705 22.88 14.18 7.50
N ALA A 706 21.81 14.41 6.72
CA ALA A 706 20.62 15.10 7.19
C ALA A 706 19.91 14.32 8.32
N GLN A 707 19.75 13.00 8.19
CA GLN A 707 19.14 12.15 9.20
C GLN A 707 19.92 12.08 10.52
N GLY A 708 21.24 12.27 10.50
CA GLY A 708 22.06 12.41 11.70
C GLY A 708 22.01 13.82 12.30
N ALA A 709 21.95 14.86 11.46
CA ALA A 709 21.97 16.26 11.90
C ALA A 709 20.63 16.76 12.47
N LEU A 710 19.49 16.34 11.88
CA LEU A 710 18.17 16.81 12.31
C LEU A 710 17.82 16.43 13.77
N PRO A 711 18.07 15.19 14.25
CA PRO A 711 17.86 14.84 15.66
C PRO A 711 18.75 15.64 16.62
N ALA A 712 19.98 15.99 16.22
CA ALA A 712 20.87 16.82 17.03
C ALA A 712 20.30 18.24 17.20
N VAL A 713 19.84 18.88 16.12
CA VAL A 713 19.17 20.21 16.18
C VAL A 713 17.91 20.18 17.05
N ALA A 714 17.13 19.10 16.95
CA ALA A 714 15.93 18.95 17.76
C ALA A 714 16.26 18.75 19.25
N ALA A 715 17.33 18.02 19.57
CA ALA A 715 17.83 17.86 20.93
C ALA A 715 18.42 19.16 21.50
N GLU A 716 19.22 19.91 20.72
CA GLU A 716 19.69 21.27 21.05
C GLU A 716 18.50 22.17 21.46
N ALA A 717 17.39 22.09 20.73
CA ALA A 717 16.19 22.88 20.97
C ALA A 717 15.21 22.30 22.01
N GLN A 718 15.47 21.10 22.57
CA GLN A 718 14.57 20.33 23.43
C GLN A 718 13.17 20.07 22.81
N ILE A 719 13.10 19.88 21.49
CA ILE A 719 11.87 19.61 20.74
C ILE A 719 11.87 18.14 20.30
N PRO A 720 10.80 17.35 20.56
CA PRO A 720 10.68 16.02 19.99
C PRO A 720 10.62 16.08 18.47
N LEU A 721 11.49 15.34 17.78
CA LEU A 721 11.48 15.19 16.34
C LEU A 721 10.83 13.87 15.93
N ARG A 722 10.12 13.90 14.81
CA ARG A 722 9.76 12.72 14.02
C ARG A 722 10.28 12.91 12.60
N VAL A 723 11.10 11.96 12.14
CA VAL A 723 11.51 11.91 10.72
C VAL A 723 10.45 11.13 9.94
N PHE A 724 9.89 11.76 8.91
CA PHE A 724 8.98 11.14 7.95
C PHE A 724 9.79 10.71 6.72
N HIS A 725 10.00 9.40 6.61
CA HIS A 725 10.69 8.78 5.48
C HIS A 725 9.74 8.68 4.28
N GLY A 726 9.99 9.43 3.20
CA GLY A 726 9.19 9.40 1.96
C GLY A 726 9.14 8.06 1.20
N ARG A 727 9.77 6.99 1.73
CA ARG A 727 9.73 5.61 1.25
C ARG A 727 10.03 4.63 2.39
N GLY A 728 9.10 3.73 2.71
CA GLY A 728 9.22 2.77 3.81
C GLY A 728 10.13 1.56 3.60
N GLU A 729 10.68 1.36 2.39
CA GLU A 729 11.58 0.23 2.09
C GLU A 729 13.05 0.63 1.91
N SER A 730 13.42 1.90 2.11
CA SER A 730 14.78 2.31 1.75
C SER A 730 15.33 3.51 2.47
N VAL A 731 16.62 3.45 2.81
CA VAL A 731 17.44 4.66 2.91
C VAL A 731 18.03 5.08 1.56
N ALA A 732 18.08 4.18 0.57
CA ALA A 732 18.22 4.52 -0.85
C ALA A 732 17.74 3.37 -1.76
N ARG A 733 16.47 3.40 -2.18
CA ARG A 733 15.86 2.59 -3.26
C ARG A 733 16.00 1.06 -3.09
N GLY A 734 15.09 0.44 -2.32
CA GLY A 734 15.28 -0.91 -1.80
C GLY A 734 14.15 -1.91 -2.05
N GLY A 735 14.54 -3.18 -2.01
CA GLY A 735 13.70 -4.36 -1.83
C GLY A 735 14.35 -5.39 -0.89
N GLY A 736 15.27 -4.91 -0.04
CA GLY A 736 15.76 -5.65 1.12
C GLY A 736 14.74 -5.63 2.26
N PRO A 737 14.94 -6.43 3.33
CA PRO A 737 14.01 -6.48 4.46
C PRO A 737 13.88 -5.10 5.12
N ALA A 738 12.66 -4.55 5.18
CA ALA A 738 12.39 -3.20 5.73
C ALA A 738 13.01 -2.97 7.12
N GLN A 739 13.07 -4.02 7.96
CA GLN A 739 13.76 -3.99 9.25
C GLN A 739 15.24 -3.58 9.15
N GLN A 740 15.99 -4.10 8.17
CA GLN A 740 17.40 -3.77 7.99
C GLN A 740 17.59 -2.30 7.61
N ALA A 741 16.72 -1.78 6.73
CA ALA A 741 16.74 -0.36 6.37
C ALA A 741 16.48 0.56 7.58
N ILE A 742 15.59 0.18 8.50
CA ILE A 742 15.35 0.94 9.75
C ILE A 742 16.54 0.85 10.71
N LEU A 743 17.13 -0.35 10.89
CA LEU A 743 18.30 -0.54 11.76
C LEU A 743 19.55 0.19 11.26
N ALA A 744 19.63 0.41 9.94
CA ALA A 744 20.70 1.14 9.28
C ALA A 744 20.59 2.68 9.38
N LEU A 745 19.49 3.22 9.89
CA LEU A 745 19.32 4.67 10.05
C LEU A 745 20.27 5.24 11.14
N PRO A 746 20.72 6.50 11.01
CA PRO A 746 21.57 7.16 12.00
C PRO A 746 21.03 7.11 13.44
N PRO A 747 21.90 7.21 14.46
CA PRO A 747 21.48 7.36 15.85
C PRO A 747 20.44 8.47 16.05
N GLY A 748 19.40 8.21 16.85
CA GLY A 748 18.37 9.20 17.20
C GLY A 748 17.30 9.47 16.13
N SER A 749 17.44 8.98 14.88
CA SER A 749 16.50 9.27 13.78
C SER A 749 15.07 8.72 13.98
N VAL A 750 14.90 7.68 14.80
CA VAL A 750 13.58 7.08 15.10
C VAL A 750 13.02 7.61 16.43
N GLY A 751 13.77 7.53 17.54
CA GLY A 751 13.36 8.14 18.83
C GLY A 751 11.96 7.74 19.33
N GLY A 752 11.58 6.46 19.13
CA GLY A 752 10.23 5.96 19.42
C GLY A 752 9.14 6.37 18.44
N ARG A 753 9.45 7.14 17.39
CA ARG A 753 8.50 7.75 16.44
C ARG A 753 8.93 7.50 14.99
N TYR A 754 8.68 6.29 14.47
CA TYR A 754 8.90 6.00 13.06
C TYR A 754 7.70 6.43 12.23
N LYS A 755 7.92 7.16 11.13
CA LYS A 755 6.89 7.41 10.12
C LYS A 755 7.42 7.18 8.72
N ALA A 756 6.70 6.41 7.90
CA ALA A 756 7.12 6.16 6.53
C ALA A 756 5.95 6.05 5.53
N THR A 757 6.27 6.38 4.28
CA THR A 757 5.36 6.22 3.14
C THR A 757 5.33 4.77 2.69
N GLU A 758 4.16 4.14 2.76
CA GLU A 758 3.89 2.86 2.10
C GLU A 758 3.37 3.14 0.69
N GLN A 759 4.22 2.84 -0.29
CA GLN A 759 3.92 3.11 -1.68
C GLN A 759 2.83 2.19 -2.20
N GLY A 760 1.98 2.70 -3.10
CA GLY A 760 0.86 1.92 -3.63
C GLY A 760 1.28 0.66 -4.39
N GLU A 761 2.43 0.65 -5.09
CA GLU A 761 2.99 -0.55 -5.74
C GLU A 761 3.49 -1.61 -4.73
N ALA A 762 3.60 -1.26 -3.45
CA ALA A 762 3.97 -2.17 -2.39
C ALA A 762 2.76 -2.74 -1.63
N LEU A 763 1.56 -2.17 -1.78
CA LEU A 763 0.39 -2.57 -0.99
C LEU A 763 -0.05 -4.01 -1.28
N ASP A 764 -0.03 -4.44 -2.54
CA ASP A 764 -0.39 -5.82 -2.91
C ASP A 764 0.50 -6.85 -2.20
N HIS A 765 1.84 -6.75 -2.36
CA HIS A 765 2.75 -7.78 -1.85
C HIS A 765 3.02 -7.69 -0.33
N LYS A 766 2.69 -6.57 0.32
CA LYS A 766 2.80 -6.40 1.78
C LYS A 766 1.50 -6.62 2.52
N TYR A 767 0.39 -6.16 1.95
CA TYR A 767 -0.86 -5.90 2.67
C TYR A 767 -2.10 -6.53 2.04
N ALA A 768 -2.02 -7.29 0.93
CA ALA A 768 -3.18 -8.02 0.39
C ALA A 768 -3.76 -9.06 1.38
N ARG A 769 -2.90 -9.76 2.14
CA ARG A 769 -3.30 -10.85 3.05
C ARG A 769 -2.85 -10.58 4.50
N PRO A 770 -3.68 -10.85 5.54
CA PRO A 770 -3.37 -10.54 6.94
C PRO A 770 -2.05 -11.10 7.47
N GLN A 771 -1.62 -12.26 6.96
CA GLN A 771 -0.39 -12.93 7.33
C GLN A 771 0.84 -12.17 6.82
N LEU A 772 0.80 -11.72 5.55
CA LEU A 772 1.83 -10.86 4.94
C LEU A 772 1.89 -9.50 5.63
N ALA A 773 0.72 -8.92 5.89
CA ALA A 773 0.58 -7.64 6.57
C ALA A 773 1.14 -7.70 8.00
N MET A 774 0.81 -8.76 8.75
CA MET A 774 1.37 -8.99 10.09
C MET A 774 2.89 -9.14 10.03
N ARG A 775 3.41 -9.92 9.07
CA ARG A 775 4.86 -10.12 8.89
C ARG A 775 5.59 -8.81 8.56
N THR A 776 4.99 -7.96 7.72
CA THR A 776 5.51 -6.63 7.39
C THR A 776 5.54 -5.74 8.64
N LEU A 777 4.45 -5.73 9.43
CA LEU A 777 4.38 -4.98 10.68
C LEU A 777 5.40 -5.48 11.72
N GLU A 778 5.64 -6.80 11.85
CA GLU A 778 6.69 -7.33 12.74
C GLU A 778 8.07 -6.74 12.40
N LEU A 779 8.40 -6.69 11.10
CA LEU A 779 9.68 -6.19 10.62
C LEU A 779 9.84 -4.69 10.91
N ILE A 780 8.82 -3.88 10.61
CA ILE A 780 8.83 -2.43 10.83
C ILE A 780 8.85 -2.10 12.32
N VAL A 781 7.91 -2.62 13.10
CA VAL A 781 7.79 -2.39 14.55
C VAL A 781 9.02 -2.91 15.27
N GLY A 782 9.51 -4.09 14.88
CA GLY A 782 10.72 -4.68 15.46
C GLY A 782 11.99 -3.89 15.16
N GLY A 783 12.13 -3.36 13.93
CA GLY A 783 13.23 -2.48 13.56
C GLY A 783 13.20 -1.15 14.32
N ALA A 784 12.02 -0.51 14.38
CA ALA A 784 11.83 0.74 15.11
C ALA A 784 12.06 0.59 16.61
N LEU A 785 11.65 -0.54 17.21
CA LEU A 785 11.86 -0.85 18.62
C LEU A 785 13.35 -1.05 18.94
N LEU A 786 14.07 -1.85 18.15
CA LEU A 786 15.52 -2.05 18.34
C LEU A 786 16.30 -0.74 18.17
N HIS A 787 15.95 0.08 17.17
CA HIS A 787 16.58 1.39 16.95
C HIS A 787 16.33 2.35 18.13
N THR A 788 15.10 2.37 18.64
CA THR A 788 14.70 3.17 19.82
C THR A 788 15.44 2.72 21.09
N LEU A 789 15.67 1.41 21.25
CA LEU A 789 16.43 0.83 22.35
C LEU A 789 17.96 0.95 22.19
N GLY A 790 18.45 1.40 21.03
CA GLY A 790 19.87 1.37 20.71
C GLY A 790 20.46 -0.05 20.59
N ALA A 791 19.63 -1.09 20.50
CA ALA A 791 20.01 -2.51 20.59
C ALA A 791 20.36 -3.15 19.21
N GLN A 792 20.74 -2.32 18.25
CA GLN A 792 21.19 -2.70 16.91
C GLN A 792 22.73 -2.70 16.79
N GLU A 793 23.26 -3.53 15.90
CA GLU A 793 24.67 -3.49 15.49
C GLU A 793 25.03 -2.08 15.00
N ARG A 794 26.14 -1.50 15.50
CA ARG A 794 26.70 -0.22 15.05
C ARG A 794 28.23 -0.25 15.06
N PRO A 795 28.89 0.50 14.17
CA PRO A 795 30.33 0.76 14.26
C PRO A 795 30.68 1.54 15.54
N SER A 796 31.97 1.59 15.89
CA SER A 796 32.44 2.53 16.91
C SER A 796 32.27 3.98 16.41
N PRO A 797 32.16 4.99 17.30
CA PRO A 797 32.06 6.39 16.86
C PRO A 797 33.24 6.86 16.02
N ASP A 798 34.43 6.27 16.19
CA ASP A 798 35.64 6.61 15.45
C ASP A 798 35.65 5.97 14.06
N ASP A 799 35.21 4.71 13.97
CA ASP A 799 34.98 4.04 12.70
C ASP A 799 33.86 4.70 11.90
N GLU A 800 32.76 5.09 12.55
CA GLU A 800 31.64 5.75 11.88
C GLU A 800 32.06 7.07 11.23
N ARG A 801 32.92 7.87 11.87
CA ARG A 801 33.49 9.08 11.26
C ARG A 801 34.35 8.75 10.03
N ARG A 802 35.28 7.80 10.15
CA ARG A 802 36.14 7.35 9.04
C ARG A 802 35.32 6.78 7.87
N TYR A 803 34.25 6.04 8.15
CA TYR A 803 33.37 5.48 7.13
C TYR A 803 32.52 6.55 6.44
N VAL A 804 32.03 7.55 7.19
CA VAL A 804 31.31 8.70 6.62
C VAL A 804 32.23 9.53 5.72
N GLU A 805 33.44 9.85 6.16
CA GLU A 805 34.44 10.57 5.34
C GLU A 805 34.74 9.82 4.03
N ALA A 806 34.99 8.51 4.09
CA ALA A 806 35.17 7.68 2.90
C ALA A 806 33.92 7.64 1.99
N PHE A 807 32.72 7.62 2.58
CA PHE A 807 31.47 7.59 1.82
C PHE A 807 31.14 8.92 1.14
N GLU A 808 31.52 10.05 1.73
CA GLU A 808 31.41 11.38 1.11
C GLU A 808 32.32 11.51 -0.11
N GLU A 809 33.54 10.94 -0.08
CA GLU A 809 34.41 10.85 -1.27
C GLU A 809 33.77 10.00 -2.38
N LEU A 810 33.22 8.83 -2.03
CA LEU A 810 32.50 7.96 -2.98
C LEU A 810 31.29 8.66 -3.58
N ALA A 811 30.55 9.42 -2.76
CA ALA A 811 29.41 10.22 -3.18
C ALA A 811 29.80 11.32 -4.17
N ALA A 812 30.87 12.06 -3.90
CA ALA A 812 31.36 13.13 -4.78
C ALA A 812 31.75 12.59 -6.17
N GLU A 813 32.52 11.50 -6.22
CA GLU A 813 32.94 10.86 -7.48
C GLU A 813 31.74 10.23 -8.21
N GLY A 814 30.85 9.56 -7.49
CA GLY A 814 29.62 8.98 -8.06
C GLY A 814 28.71 10.04 -8.69
N ARG A 815 28.54 11.19 -8.03
CA ARG A 815 27.80 12.35 -8.56
C ARG A 815 28.44 12.91 -9.82
N ARG A 816 29.77 13.08 -9.83
CA ARG A 816 30.54 13.56 -10.98
C ARG A 816 30.31 12.66 -12.20
N CYS A 817 30.45 11.34 -12.03
CA CYS A 817 30.23 10.36 -13.09
C CYS A 817 28.77 10.32 -13.56
N TYR A 818 27.80 10.38 -12.64
CA TYR A 818 26.38 10.39 -12.97
C TYR A 818 25.98 11.64 -13.79
N ARG A 819 26.39 12.83 -13.35
CA ARG A 819 26.08 14.09 -14.06
C ARG A 819 26.74 14.16 -15.44
N ALA A 820 27.98 13.67 -15.56
CA ALA A 820 28.70 13.58 -16.84
C ALA A 820 27.98 12.72 -17.90
N LEU A 821 27.08 11.81 -17.50
CA LEU A 821 26.21 11.08 -18.43
C LEU A 821 24.82 11.73 -18.56
N VAL A 822 24.19 12.09 -17.46
CA VAL A 822 22.74 12.41 -17.45
C VAL A 822 22.45 13.87 -17.83
N TYR A 823 23.38 14.77 -17.54
CA TYR A 823 23.22 16.23 -17.73
C TYR A 823 24.22 16.82 -18.74
N ASP A 824 25.47 16.34 -18.74
CA ASP A 824 26.54 16.97 -19.52
C ASP A 824 26.74 16.34 -20.92
N GLU A 825 26.18 15.15 -21.18
CA GLU A 825 26.24 14.47 -22.49
C GLU A 825 25.10 14.96 -23.41
N PRO A 826 25.39 15.69 -24.50
CA PRO A 826 24.35 16.33 -25.32
C PRO A 826 23.36 15.35 -25.95
N ARG A 827 23.77 14.11 -26.24
CA ARG A 827 22.89 13.09 -26.86
C ARG A 827 22.12 12.24 -25.84
N PHE A 828 22.25 12.51 -24.54
CA PHE A 828 21.60 11.68 -23.51
C PHE A 828 20.08 11.73 -23.58
N VAL A 829 19.48 12.92 -23.78
CA VAL A 829 18.02 13.07 -23.84
C VAL A 829 17.42 12.38 -25.07
N GLU A 830 18.09 12.50 -26.22
CA GLU A 830 17.75 11.78 -27.46
C GLU A 830 17.81 10.25 -27.24
N PHE A 831 18.91 9.75 -26.67
CA PHE A 831 19.07 8.34 -26.33
C PHE A 831 17.99 7.87 -25.34
N PHE A 832 17.69 8.64 -24.30
CA PHE A 832 16.69 8.28 -23.28
C PHE A 832 15.28 8.15 -23.87
N HIS A 833 14.87 9.10 -24.72
CA HIS A 833 13.57 9.03 -25.41
C HIS A 833 13.47 7.84 -26.36
N ALA A 834 14.55 7.49 -27.06
CA ALA A 834 14.54 6.38 -27.99
C ALA A 834 14.70 5.00 -27.29
N ALA A 835 15.60 4.88 -26.32
CA ALA A 835 15.94 3.62 -25.65
C ALA A 835 15.01 3.27 -24.47
N THR A 836 13.92 4.02 -24.24
CA THR A 836 12.91 3.72 -23.22
C THR A 836 11.49 4.00 -23.73
N PRO A 837 10.44 3.39 -23.14
CA PRO A 837 9.04 3.68 -23.49
C PRO A 837 8.49 4.93 -22.75
N ILE A 838 9.29 5.97 -22.52
CA ILE A 838 8.90 7.13 -21.71
C ILE A 838 7.67 7.86 -22.26
N GLU A 839 7.54 7.95 -23.59
CA GLU A 839 6.40 8.62 -24.22
C GLU A 839 5.11 7.83 -24.08
N GLU A 840 5.20 6.51 -24.01
CA GLU A 840 4.07 5.63 -23.77
C GLU A 840 3.69 5.57 -22.30
N ILE A 841 4.68 5.58 -21.40
CA ILE A 841 4.48 5.79 -19.97
C ILE A 841 3.73 7.11 -19.71
N ALA A 842 4.08 8.19 -20.40
CA ALA A 842 3.40 9.47 -20.29
C ALA A 842 1.94 9.47 -20.82
N ARG A 843 1.59 8.54 -21.72
CA ARG A 843 0.26 8.40 -22.32
C ARG A 843 -0.62 7.31 -21.68
N LEU A 844 -0.06 6.49 -20.79
CA LEU A 844 -0.82 5.46 -20.08
C LEU A 844 -1.91 6.09 -19.20
N PRO A 845 -3.09 5.46 -19.06
CA PRO A 845 -4.14 5.84 -18.10
C PRO A 845 -3.76 5.44 -16.67
N ILE A 846 -2.48 5.62 -16.33
CA ILE A 846 -1.84 5.21 -15.09
C ILE A 846 -1.92 6.37 -14.08
N GLY A 847 -2.50 6.07 -12.90
CA GLY A 847 -2.73 6.99 -11.79
C GLY A 847 -3.57 8.22 -12.14
N SER A 848 -4.03 8.98 -11.14
CA SER A 848 -4.71 10.26 -11.36
C SER A 848 -3.76 11.38 -11.85
N ARG A 849 -2.44 11.23 -11.69
CA ARG A 849 -1.43 12.30 -11.84
C ARG A 849 -0.82 12.44 -13.25
N PRO A 850 -0.45 13.67 -13.67
CA PRO A 850 0.41 13.90 -14.84
C PRO A 850 1.87 13.43 -14.63
N SER A 851 2.54 13.05 -15.72
CA SER A 851 3.92 12.53 -15.73
C SER A 851 5.03 13.60 -15.64
N LYS A 852 4.71 14.86 -15.97
CA LYS A 852 5.63 16.02 -15.84
C LYS A 852 5.02 17.08 -14.91
N ARG A 853 5.88 17.88 -14.24
CA ARG A 853 5.44 19.04 -13.43
C ARG A 853 5.09 20.26 -14.32
N SER A 854 5.73 20.42 -15.48
CA SER A 854 5.50 21.49 -16.46
C SER A 854 5.98 21.07 -17.86
N ALA A 855 5.80 21.93 -18.87
CA ALA A 855 6.44 21.76 -20.17
C ALA A 855 7.95 22.05 -20.05
N GLY A 856 8.79 21.02 -20.20
CA GLY A 856 10.24 21.15 -20.03
C GLY A 856 11.02 19.85 -20.24
N GLY A 857 12.35 19.97 -20.04
CA GLY A 857 13.37 18.92 -20.19
C GLY A 857 13.38 17.87 -19.08
N LEU A 858 14.56 17.29 -18.82
CA LEU A 858 14.73 16.19 -17.86
C LEU A 858 14.51 16.63 -16.40
N GLU A 859 14.75 17.90 -16.11
CA GLU A 859 14.51 18.58 -14.84
C GLU A 859 13.02 18.49 -14.47
N ALA A 860 12.14 18.76 -15.44
CA ALA A 860 10.68 18.75 -15.29
C ALA A 860 10.06 17.33 -15.23
N LEU A 861 10.84 16.29 -15.55
CA LEU A 861 10.43 14.90 -15.41
C LEU A 861 10.45 14.47 -13.93
N ARG A 862 9.33 13.92 -13.44
CA ARG A 862 9.22 13.41 -12.06
C ARG A 862 10.06 12.13 -11.87
N ALA A 863 10.44 11.83 -10.63
CA ALA A 863 11.27 10.67 -10.29
C ALA A 863 10.63 9.31 -10.66
N ILE A 864 9.30 9.16 -10.58
CA ILE A 864 8.61 7.89 -10.90
C ILE A 864 8.75 7.54 -12.40
N PRO A 865 8.31 8.37 -13.37
CA PRO A 865 8.54 8.10 -14.80
C PRO A 865 10.01 7.88 -15.17
N TRP A 866 10.94 8.59 -14.53
CA TRP A 866 12.37 8.39 -14.71
C TRP A 866 12.80 6.96 -14.36
N VAL A 867 12.54 6.50 -13.13
CA VAL A 867 12.89 5.14 -12.70
C VAL A 867 12.14 4.07 -13.50
N PHE A 868 10.86 4.31 -13.78
CA PHE A 868 10.02 3.35 -14.49
C PHE A 868 10.50 3.11 -15.92
N SER A 869 10.91 4.15 -16.64
CA SER A 869 11.45 4.04 -18.01
C SER A 869 12.71 3.18 -18.09
N TRP A 870 13.65 3.35 -17.15
CA TRP A 870 14.87 2.52 -17.06
C TRP A 870 14.61 1.12 -16.50
N THR A 871 13.51 0.93 -15.77
CA THR A 871 13.05 -0.40 -15.33
C THR A 871 12.54 -1.21 -16.52
N GLN A 872 11.72 -0.59 -17.38
CA GLN A 872 11.17 -1.22 -18.58
C GLN A 872 12.26 -1.72 -19.54
N ASN A 873 13.29 -0.90 -19.80
CA ASN A 873 14.38 -1.28 -20.70
C ASN A 873 15.43 -2.24 -20.10
N ARG A 874 15.19 -2.77 -18.89
CA ARG A 874 16.05 -3.73 -18.16
C ARG A 874 17.45 -3.25 -17.78
N SER A 875 17.87 -2.03 -18.11
CA SER A 875 19.16 -1.50 -17.63
C SER A 875 19.10 -1.07 -16.15
N ILE A 876 17.97 -0.53 -15.71
CA ILE A 876 17.74 0.03 -14.36
C ILE A 876 18.83 1.04 -13.94
N LEU A 877 19.30 1.83 -14.91
CA LEU A 877 20.43 2.79 -14.79
C LEU A 877 20.44 3.63 -13.49
N PRO A 878 19.31 4.19 -12.99
CA PRO A 878 19.30 5.02 -11.78
C PRO A 878 19.64 4.29 -10.47
N GLY A 879 19.72 2.95 -10.47
CA GLY A 879 20.03 2.14 -9.28
C GLY A 879 21.50 1.74 -9.14
N TRP A 880 22.37 2.10 -10.08
CA TRP A 880 23.80 1.71 -10.02
C TRP A 880 24.78 2.63 -10.77
N TYR A 881 24.33 3.49 -11.69
CA TYR A 881 25.25 4.27 -12.51
C TYR A 881 26.07 5.28 -11.67
N GLY A 882 27.39 5.28 -11.85
CA GLY A 882 28.36 6.07 -11.06
C GLY A 882 28.93 5.32 -9.85
N VAL A 883 28.28 4.24 -9.39
CA VAL A 883 28.75 3.46 -8.23
C VAL A 883 30.05 2.74 -8.56
N GLY A 884 30.14 2.09 -9.71
CA GLY A 884 31.34 1.36 -10.13
C GLY A 884 32.56 2.28 -10.25
N SER A 885 32.38 3.47 -10.82
CA SER A 885 33.44 4.49 -10.95
C SER A 885 33.95 4.95 -9.58
N ALA A 886 33.05 5.28 -8.66
CA ALA A 886 33.41 5.67 -7.30
C ALA A 886 34.18 4.58 -6.55
N LEU A 887 33.65 3.34 -6.53
CA LEU A 887 34.30 2.21 -5.88
C LEU A 887 35.66 1.88 -6.51
N GLU A 888 35.81 2.04 -7.83
CA GLU A 888 37.07 1.83 -8.53
C GLU A 888 38.12 2.90 -8.21
N ALA A 889 37.73 4.18 -8.18
CA ALA A 889 38.61 5.30 -7.88
C ALA A 889 39.11 5.26 -6.43
N PHE A 890 38.25 4.84 -5.49
CA PHE A 890 38.60 4.69 -4.08
C PHE A 890 39.39 3.40 -3.80
N GLY A 891 38.87 2.26 -4.24
CA GLY A 891 39.41 0.94 -3.91
C GLY A 891 40.74 0.58 -4.60
N ARG A 892 41.23 1.41 -5.55
CA ARG A 892 42.58 1.30 -6.12
C ARG A 892 43.66 2.00 -5.30
N ARG A 893 43.29 2.82 -4.31
CA ARG A 893 44.23 3.47 -3.39
C ARG A 893 44.79 2.43 -2.39
N PRO A 894 45.99 2.63 -1.83
CA PRO A 894 46.51 1.77 -0.75
C PRO A 894 45.52 1.71 0.43
N GLY A 895 45.11 0.52 0.85
CA GLY A 895 44.13 0.30 1.92
C GLY A 895 42.66 0.57 1.53
N GLY A 896 42.39 1.00 0.29
CA GLY A 896 41.05 1.42 -0.12
C GLY A 896 40.04 0.28 -0.23
N LEU A 897 40.45 -0.90 -0.74
CA LEU A 897 39.56 -2.07 -0.82
C LEU A 897 39.31 -2.66 0.57
N GLU A 898 40.32 -2.67 1.42
CA GLU A 898 40.28 -3.16 2.79
C GLU A 898 39.25 -2.34 3.58
N LEU A 899 39.30 -1.00 3.48
CA LEU A 899 38.31 -0.11 4.08
C LEU A 899 36.90 -0.31 3.50
N LEU A 900 36.73 -0.50 2.20
CA LEU A 900 35.40 -0.78 1.61
C LEU A 900 34.79 -2.09 2.14
N ARG A 901 35.61 -3.12 2.35
CA ARG A 901 35.20 -4.40 2.97
C ARG A 901 34.87 -4.22 4.44
N GLU A 902 35.68 -3.45 5.16
CA GLU A 902 35.47 -3.09 6.56
C GLU A 902 34.14 -2.33 6.75
N MET A 903 33.84 -1.36 5.88
CA MET A 903 32.56 -0.65 5.83
C MET A 903 31.38 -1.60 5.56
N TYR A 904 31.50 -2.55 4.63
CA TYR A 904 30.43 -3.51 4.35
C TYR A 904 30.20 -4.48 5.52
N ALA A 905 31.28 -4.91 6.17
CA ALA A 905 31.25 -5.79 7.32
C ALA A 905 30.76 -5.10 8.60
N GLY A 906 31.15 -3.85 8.87
CA GLY A 906 30.92 -3.16 10.13
C GLY A 906 29.87 -2.03 10.13
N TRP A 907 29.45 -1.53 8.97
CA TRP A 907 28.51 -0.40 8.88
C TRP A 907 27.20 -0.79 8.17
N PRO A 908 26.09 -1.00 8.93
CA PRO A 908 24.81 -1.42 8.37
C PRO A 908 24.25 -0.50 7.28
N TYR A 909 24.59 0.78 7.31
CA TYR A 909 24.21 1.75 6.30
C TYR A 909 24.82 1.42 4.93
N PHE A 910 26.15 1.35 4.85
CA PHE A 910 26.85 1.02 3.60
C PHE A 910 26.50 -0.39 3.11
N ARG A 911 26.38 -1.35 4.03
CA ARG A 911 25.87 -2.71 3.73
C ARG A 911 24.49 -2.67 3.04
N THR A 912 23.59 -1.79 3.49
CA THR A 912 22.26 -1.61 2.90
C THR A 912 22.32 -0.95 1.52
N VAL A 913 23.17 0.08 1.33
CA VAL A 913 23.37 0.73 0.02
C VAL A 913 23.93 -0.27 -1.00
N VAL A 914 24.96 -1.03 -0.64
CA VAL A 914 25.55 -2.06 -1.51
C VAL A 914 24.56 -3.18 -1.81
N GLY A 915 23.79 -3.65 -0.82
CA GLY A 915 22.76 -4.69 -1.02
C GLY A 915 21.62 -4.25 -1.96
N ASN A 916 21.26 -2.96 -1.96
CA ASN A 916 20.32 -2.41 -2.93
C ASN A 916 20.91 -2.38 -4.35
N VAL A 917 22.19 -2.00 -4.49
CA VAL A 917 22.91 -2.08 -5.78
C VAL A 917 22.98 -3.53 -6.28
N GLU A 918 23.29 -4.51 -5.41
CA GLU A 918 23.24 -5.94 -5.78
C GLU A 918 21.87 -6.37 -6.29
N MET A 919 20.79 -6.03 -5.58
CA MET A 919 19.43 -6.34 -6.00
C MET A 919 19.13 -5.79 -7.40
N VAL A 920 19.49 -4.52 -7.66
CA VAL A 920 19.26 -3.91 -8.97
C VAL A 920 20.09 -4.58 -10.05
N LEU A 921 21.37 -4.87 -9.79
CA LEU A 921 22.26 -5.57 -10.72
C LEU A 921 21.80 -7.00 -11.03
N ALA A 922 21.10 -7.66 -10.10
CA ALA A 922 20.49 -8.97 -10.32
C ALA A 922 19.22 -8.91 -11.18
N LYS A 923 18.46 -7.81 -11.13
CA LYS A 923 17.27 -7.58 -11.95
C LYS A 923 17.59 -7.01 -13.34
N SER A 924 18.77 -6.41 -13.50
CA SER A 924 19.22 -5.82 -14.76
C SER A 924 19.68 -6.86 -15.78
N ASP A 925 19.33 -6.64 -17.05
CA ASP A 925 19.79 -7.42 -18.20
C ASP A 925 20.29 -6.47 -19.30
N LEU A 926 21.60 -6.46 -19.57
CA LEU A 926 22.17 -5.61 -20.61
C LEU A 926 22.09 -6.19 -22.03
N ALA A 927 21.88 -7.50 -22.21
CA ALA A 927 21.65 -8.07 -23.53
C ALA A 927 20.27 -7.65 -24.05
N ILE A 928 19.27 -7.58 -23.16
CA ILE A 928 17.97 -6.98 -23.46
C ILE A 928 18.09 -5.46 -23.60
N ALA A 929 18.75 -4.77 -22.67
CA ALA A 929 18.87 -3.31 -22.74
C ALA A 929 19.62 -2.84 -24.00
N GLU A 930 20.54 -3.64 -24.56
CA GLU A 930 21.16 -3.34 -25.85
C GLU A 930 20.14 -3.32 -27.01
N ARG A 931 19.13 -4.20 -26.98
CA ARG A 931 18.06 -4.22 -28.00
C ARG A 931 17.20 -2.95 -27.92
N TYR A 932 16.96 -2.42 -26.73
CA TYR A 932 16.35 -1.09 -26.57
C TYR A 932 17.29 0.03 -27.03
N ALA A 933 18.58 -0.02 -26.69
CA ALA A 933 19.58 0.95 -27.13
C ALA A 933 19.72 0.99 -28.68
N ALA A 934 19.46 -0.12 -29.35
CA ALA A 934 19.41 -0.21 -30.82
C ALA A 934 18.19 0.49 -31.46
N LEU A 935 17.21 0.95 -30.67
CA LEU A 935 16.11 1.79 -31.15
C LEU A 935 16.49 3.29 -31.24
N ALA A 936 17.65 3.68 -30.71
CA ALA A 936 18.21 5.02 -30.85
C ALA A 936 18.95 5.20 -32.18
N THR A 937 19.18 6.46 -32.57
CA THR A 937 20.09 6.79 -33.68
C THR A 937 21.48 6.20 -33.44
N ALA A 938 22.21 5.90 -34.51
CA ALA A 938 23.58 5.39 -34.41
C ALA A 938 24.46 6.39 -33.63
N GLU A 939 24.21 7.68 -33.88
CA GLU A 939 24.78 8.87 -33.24
C GLU A 939 24.60 8.88 -31.72
N ALA A 940 23.39 8.69 -31.22
CA ALA A 940 23.09 8.71 -29.79
C ALA A 940 23.52 7.40 -29.11
N ARG A 941 23.32 6.25 -29.77
CA ARG A 941 23.78 4.94 -29.26
C ARG A 941 25.29 4.93 -29.08
N ALA A 942 26.07 5.40 -30.06
CA ALA A 942 27.53 5.41 -29.99
C ALA A 942 28.07 6.33 -28.87
N ALA A 943 27.39 7.46 -28.60
CA ALA A 943 27.79 8.39 -27.53
C ALA A 943 27.46 7.86 -26.11
N VAL A 944 26.33 7.16 -25.96
CA VAL A 944 25.76 6.85 -24.64
C VAL A 944 25.93 5.38 -24.22
N TRP A 945 25.64 4.42 -25.11
CA TRP A 945 25.60 3.00 -24.75
C TRP A 945 26.93 2.42 -24.22
N PRO A 946 28.11 2.72 -24.81
CA PRO A 946 29.39 2.21 -24.30
C PRO A 946 29.69 2.69 -22.87
N LYS A 947 29.24 3.89 -22.49
CA LYS A 947 29.40 4.43 -21.12
C LYS A 947 28.58 3.63 -20.11
N ILE A 948 27.34 3.27 -20.47
CA ILE A 948 26.42 2.45 -19.66
C ILE A 948 26.98 1.04 -19.46
N ASP A 949 27.34 0.35 -20.55
CA ASP A 949 27.87 -1.02 -20.52
C ASP A 949 29.18 -1.13 -19.70
N ALA A 950 30.13 -0.20 -19.93
CA ALA A 950 31.39 -0.19 -19.19
C ALA A 950 31.20 0.05 -17.69
N GLU A 951 30.30 0.96 -17.30
CA GLU A 951 30.01 1.26 -15.89
C GLU A 951 29.27 0.11 -15.20
N HIS A 952 28.39 -0.62 -15.89
CA HIS A 952 27.70 -1.80 -15.33
C HIS A 952 28.69 -2.92 -15.01
N ARG A 953 29.57 -3.25 -15.96
CA ARG A 953 30.64 -4.24 -15.76
C ARG A 953 31.60 -3.83 -14.65
N ARG A 954 31.95 -2.54 -14.57
CA ARG A 954 32.75 -1.97 -13.46
C ARG A 954 32.04 -2.15 -12.13
N THR A 955 30.76 -1.80 -12.04
CA THR A 955 29.96 -1.90 -10.81
C THR A 955 29.84 -3.34 -10.33
N ARG A 956 29.45 -4.28 -11.22
CA ARG A 956 29.40 -5.72 -10.89
C ARG A 956 30.75 -6.25 -10.39
N ARG A 957 31.86 -5.88 -11.02
CA ARG A 957 33.21 -6.28 -10.60
C ARG A 957 33.53 -5.78 -9.19
N TRP A 958 33.28 -4.50 -8.90
CA TRP A 958 33.65 -3.91 -7.62
C TRP A 958 32.75 -4.32 -6.46
N VAL A 959 31.43 -4.44 -6.70
CA VAL A 959 30.50 -4.98 -5.71
C VAL A 959 30.95 -6.38 -5.26
N LYS A 960 31.20 -7.30 -6.19
CA LYS A 960 31.70 -8.65 -5.85
C LYS A 960 33.00 -8.68 -5.05
N ARG A 961 33.92 -7.72 -5.28
CA ARG A 961 35.17 -7.62 -4.51
C ARG A 961 34.95 -7.16 -3.06
N ILE A 962 33.91 -6.37 -2.81
CA ILE A 962 33.55 -5.82 -1.49
C ILE A 962 32.72 -6.82 -0.70
N THR A 963 31.77 -7.48 -1.34
CA THR A 963 30.90 -8.50 -0.72
C THR A 963 31.56 -9.89 -0.64
N GLU A 964 32.72 -10.06 -1.27
CA GLU A 964 33.47 -11.32 -1.41
C GLU A 964 32.64 -12.46 -2.02
N SER A 965 31.71 -12.10 -2.91
CA SER A 965 30.78 -13.03 -3.59
C SER A 965 31.25 -13.42 -4.99
N GLU A 966 30.97 -14.64 -5.41
CA GLU A 966 31.28 -15.11 -6.77
C GLU A 966 30.21 -14.67 -7.77
N ARG A 967 28.95 -14.69 -7.33
CA ARG A 967 27.76 -14.21 -8.05
C ARG A 967 27.10 -13.10 -7.24
N ILE A 968 26.29 -12.28 -7.93
CA ILE A 968 25.51 -11.23 -7.28
C ILE A 968 24.39 -11.88 -6.46
N LEU A 969 24.12 -11.38 -5.24
CA LEU A 969 23.16 -11.90 -4.26
C LEU A 969 23.48 -13.29 -3.66
N ASP A 970 24.74 -13.74 -3.59
CA ASP A 970 25.09 -14.97 -2.85
C ASP A 970 24.72 -14.87 -1.36
N GLY A 971 24.75 -13.66 -0.78
CA GLY A 971 24.23 -13.37 0.57
C GLY A 971 22.70 -13.39 0.70
N ASN A 972 21.95 -13.57 -0.39
CA ASN A 972 20.48 -13.65 -0.38
C ASN A 972 19.91 -14.66 -1.41
N PRO A 973 20.13 -15.98 -1.22
CA PRO A 973 19.63 -17.02 -2.12
C PRO A 973 18.10 -17.00 -2.38
N PRO A 974 17.22 -16.70 -1.40
CA PRO A 974 15.78 -16.59 -1.66
C PRO A 974 15.42 -15.52 -2.70
N LEU A 975 16.07 -14.35 -2.64
CA LEU A 975 15.88 -13.29 -3.63
C LEU A 975 16.46 -13.69 -4.99
N GLN A 976 17.65 -14.30 -5.01
CA GLN A 976 18.26 -14.83 -6.24
C GLN A 976 17.32 -15.83 -6.93
N ARG A 977 16.72 -16.75 -6.17
CA ARG A 977 15.74 -17.73 -6.67
C ARG A 977 14.47 -17.06 -7.21
N SER A 978 13.90 -16.09 -6.48
CA SER A 978 12.67 -15.41 -6.91
C SER A 978 12.87 -14.51 -8.14
N ILE A 979 14.07 -13.97 -8.36
CA ILE A 979 14.40 -13.29 -9.62
C ILE A 979 14.53 -14.31 -10.76
N ALA A 980 15.25 -15.41 -10.53
CA ALA A 980 15.45 -16.46 -11.54
C ALA A 980 14.14 -17.10 -12.02
N LEU A 981 13.15 -17.25 -11.14
CA LEU A 981 11.82 -17.77 -11.48
C LEU A 981 10.98 -16.80 -12.33
N ARG A 982 11.22 -15.49 -12.25
CA ARG A 982 10.47 -14.47 -13.00
C ARG A 982 11.09 -14.12 -14.34
N ASN A 983 12.42 -14.14 -14.48
CA ASN A 983 13.08 -13.74 -15.72
C ASN A 983 12.55 -14.45 -16.99
N PRO A 984 12.36 -15.79 -17.01
CA PRO A 984 11.78 -16.50 -18.17
C PRO A 984 10.41 -15.98 -18.63
N TYR A 985 9.69 -15.28 -17.74
CA TYR A 985 8.40 -14.68 -18.02
C TYR A 985 8.50 -13.20 -18.44
N VAL A 986 9.45 -12.45 -17.88
CA VAL A 986 9.67 -11.02 -18.21
C VAL A 986 10.40 -10.86 -19.54
N ASP A 987 11.39 -11.71 -19.83
CA ASP A 987 12.29 -11.55 -20.98
C ASP A 987 11.55 -11.59 -22.34
N PRO A 988 10.60 -12.52 -22.59
CA PRO A 988 9.79 -12.49 -23.81
C PRO A 988 8.95 -11.21 -23.96
N MET A 989 8.46 -10.65 -22.85
CA MET A 989 7.70 -9.39 -22.86
C MET A 989 8.61 -8.20 -23.21
N SER A 990 9.87 -8.19 -22.74
CA SER A 990 10.85 -7.17 -23.12
C SER A 990 11.20 -7.24 -24.62
N PHE A 991 11.45 -8.43 -25.18
CA PHE A 991 11.70 -8.56 -26.63
C PHE A 991 10.49 -8.13 -27.47
N LEU A 992 9.27 -8.50 -27.05
CA LEU A 992 8.04 -8.05 -27.69
C LEU A 992 7.87 -6.53 -27.60
N GLN A 993 8.20 -5.91 -26.46
CA GLN A 993 8.13 -4.46 -26.26
C GLN A 993 9.07 -3.71 -27.20
N VAL A 994 10.31 -4.17 -27.40
CA VAL A 994 11.26 -3.58 -28.37
C VAL A 994 10.67 -3.56 -29.78
N GLU A 995 10.12 -4.69 -30.23
CA GLU A 995 9.53 -4.81 -31.57
C GLU A 995 8.25 -3.97 -31.74
N LEU A 996 7.41 -3.88 -30.69
CA LEU A 996 6.22 -3.03 -30.68
C LEU A 996 6.59 -1.53 -30.71
N LEU A 997 7.63 -1.11 -29.98
CA LEU A 997 8.13 0.27 -30.03
C LEU A 997 8.67 0.61 -31.42
N ARG A 998 9.44 -0.30 -32.03
CA ARG A 998 9.96 -0.13 -33.40
C ARG A 998 8.82 0.07 -34.41
N ARG A 999 7.88 -0.89 -34.48
CA ARG A 999 6.73 -0.84 -35.40
C ARG A 999 5.86 0.39 -35.20
N LYS A 1000 5.61 0.78 -33.95
CA LYS A 1000 4.82 1.96 -33.62
C LYS A 1000 5.50 3.25 -34.11
N ARG A 1001 6.82 3.37 -33.96
CA ARG A 1001 7.61 4.52 -34.44
C ARG A 1001 7.71 4.56 -35.97
N GLU A 1002 7.62 3.41 -36.63
CA GLU A 1002 7.44 3.27 -38.08
C GLU A 1002 6.00 3.56 -38.56
N GLY A 1003 5.08 3.92 -37.65
CA GLY A 1003 3.71 4.32 -37.98
C GLY A 1003 2.68 3.18 -38.00
N MET A 1004 3.02 1.97 -37.56
CA MET A 1004 2.04 0.86 -37.53
C MET A 1004 0.97 1.06 -36.45
N GLU A 1005 -0.30 1.03 -36.86
CA GLU A 1005 -1.46 1.02 -35.98
C GLU A 1005 -1.57 -0.28 -35.15
N GLY A 1006 -2.47 -0.29 -34.17
CA GLY A 1006 -2.77 -1.48 -33.34
C GLY A 1006 -1.71 -1.83 -32.28
N CYS A 1007 -0.50 -1.28 -32.35
CA CYS A 1007 0.60 -1.57 -31.41
C CYS A 1007 0.31 -1.14 -29.96
N GLN A 1008 -0.67 -0.25 -29.71
CA GLN A 1008 -0.90 0.36 -28.40
C GLN A 1008 -1.27 -0.65 -27.30
N ARG A 1009 -2.38 -1.41 -27.41
CA ARG A 1009 -2.81 -2.34 -26.34
C ARG A 1009 -1.75 -3.40 -26.00
N PRO A 1010 -1.10 -4.08 -26.98
CA PRO A 1010 -0.01 -5.00 -26.68
C PRO A 1010 1.14 -4.33 -25.92
N LEU A 1011 1.47 -3.08 -26.27
CA LEU A 1011 2.55 -2.35 -25.62
C LEU A 1011 2.21 -2.04 -24.15
N LEU A 1012 0.97 -1.60 -23.85
CA LEU A 1012 0.56 -1.37 -22.45
C LEU A 1012 0.66 -2.67 -21.63
N LEU A 1013 0.21 -3.79 -22.18
CA LEU A 1013 0.33 -5.12 -21.55
C LEU A 1013 1.79 -5.52 -21.26
N THR A 1014 2.73 -5.22 -22.17
CA THR A 1014 4.16 -5.45 -21.88
C THR A 1014 4.68 -4.55 -20.77
N ILE A 1015 4.24 -3.28 -20.72
CA ILE A 1015 4.65 -2.33 -19.68
C ILE A 1015 4.19 -2.80 -18.31
N ASP A 1016 2.91 -3.18 -18.18
CA ASP A 1016 2.33 -3.70 -16.94
C ASP A 1016 2.97 -5.04 -16.52
N GLY A 1017 3.17 -5.96 -17.47
CA GLY A 1017 3.78 -7.26 -17.20
C GLY A 1017 5.25 -7.18 -16.75
N ILE A 1018 6.05 -6.33 -17.39
CA ILE A 1018 7.46 -6.10 -16.98
C ILE A 1018 7.52 -5.43 -15.61
N ALA A 1019 6.61 -4.48 -15.33
CA ALA A 1019 6.50 -3.85 -14.02
C ALA A 1019 6.19 -4.87 -12.90
N ALA A 1020 5.20 -5.73 -13.12
CA ALA A 1020 4.77 -6.75 -12.17
C ALA A 1020 5.88 -7.79 -11.89
N GLY A 1021 6.65 -8.18 -12.91
CA GLY A 1021 7.77 -9.11 -12.75
C GLY A 1021 8.94 -8.51 -11.94
N LEU A 1022 9.38 -7.31 -12.30
CA LEU A 1022 10.57 -6.67 -11.69
C LEU A 1022 10.28 -6.10 -10.30
N ARG A 1023 9.04 -5.67 -10.01
CA ARG A 1023 8.61 -5.02 -8.76
C ARG A 1023 9.49 -3.80 -8.42
N ASN A 1024 10.03 -3.73 -7.20
CA ASN A 1024 10.88 -2.64 -6.70
C ASN A 1024 12.29 -2.63 -7.33
N THR A 1025 12.67 -1.53 -7.98
CA THR A 1025 13.91 -1.43 -8.79
C THR A 1025 14.71 -0.14 -8.59
N GLY A 1026 14.14 0.85 -7.91
CA GLY A 1026 14.66 2.22 -7.85
C GLY A 1026 13.70 3.12 -7.11
#